data_AF-E3GGP0-F1
#
_entry.id   AF-E3GGP0-F1
#
_cell.length_a   1.000
_cell.length_b   1.000
_cell.length_c   1.000
_cell.angle_alpha   90.00
_cell.angle_beta   90.00
_cell.angle_gamma   90.00
#
_symmetry.space_group_name_H-M   'P 1'
#
loop_
_entity.id
_entity.type
_entity.pdbx_description
1 polymer ?
#
loop_
_entity_poly.entity_id
_entity_poly.type
_entity_poly.pdbx_seq_one_letter_code
_entity_poly.pdbx_strand_id
1 'polypeptide(L)'
;MIRQTVEIGFGRSSPRAVLQRSYVLNNHLSGEVVIPNGFTDIEVSAFKDMKNITRIVLPKTLLHIDERAFWGCEGLEEIMLPDGVESIGDEAFCGCKSLEYVRLPSGLRIISKELFKNCLKLRTVTGLRSVRCVEDGAFWNCRSLAAIEFGGKIEAIGVYAFYRCERLEKLSFKGTVKCLKSHCFDGAGLRELFLPEGLEQIRDGAFLHCGRLRRLVLPKSLLAIGSYAFAGCAHLTKILFQGGVPEFGLAAFPSNARVVCRWNQDSRLLMEARGFKLCRKQDGFALYLYHCPETAVLEFETYPKDTFLLVFGIREIPPRAYCGREKIRKVLIGDGVECIGQKAFADCKSLGEVTFPKSLKTVSEGAFKGCPVEELIIPENVACIERFSFRDTKHLRRVDFLGKAELDNQVFAGSAVKALYLHRGMALRPFLMQAVTLLCRPEEEGMIAFFKSMGYAVSDAGAWKALRLTHHRQVVSVPPPGALVEPSVRHIGKQVENFQYANQTQLRKIIIPEGTERIGAGAFFNCDALEEVVLPDSLRHLEHSCFANCRSLERIRLPEGLTVLPARAFRDCRRLKAVDLPKTIRLIDQGCFQNCERLEQVNWPGGLLRINEYAFYGCQALVSFCLPQCVSIIEKNAFTNCKKIKYVKAGAGVTYFSPQSFASRTVLECPENSVTLKMAREAGLKTKVSALYKK
;
A
#
# COMPACT_ATOMS: atom_id res chain seq x y z
N MET A 1 -40.02 13.98 1.86
CA MET A 1 -39.05 14.30 0.78
C MET A 1 -39.16 13.21 -0.26
N ILE A 2 -39.55 13.55 -1.49
CA ILE A 2 -39.73 12.62 -2.59
C ILE A 2 -38.36 12.02 -2.93
N ARG A 3 -38.17 10.71 -2.68
CA ARG A 3 -36.96 9.98 -3.10
C ARG A 3 -36.98 9.94 -4.63
N GLN A 4 -36.07 10.68 -5.28
CA GLN A 4 -35.88 10.58 -6.72
C GLN A 4 -35.23 9.22 -7.02
N THR A 5 -36.03 8.25 -7.45
CA THR A 5 -35.52 7.03 -8.09
C THR A 5 -35.04 7.41 -9.49
N VAL A 6 -33.73 7.38 -9.72
CA VAL A 6 -33.18 7.56 -11.07
C VAL A 6 -33.22 6.22 -11.77
N GLU A 7 -34.32 5.92 -12.45
CA GLU A 7 -34.36 4.83 -13.43
C GLU A 7 -33.54 5.25 -14.66
N ILE A 8 -32.31 4.76 -14.74
CA ILE A 8 -31.49 4.92 -15.95
C ILE A 8 -32.12 4.01 -17.02
N GLY A 9 -32.77 4.60 -18.03
CA GLY A 9 -33.36 3.84 -19.14
C GLY A 9 -32.33 3.00 -19.90
N PHE A 10 -32.30 1.70 -19.65
CA PHE A 10 -31.43 0.71 -20.29
C PHE A 10 -32.00 0.26 -21.65
N GLY A 11 -32.00 1.17 -22.64
CA GLY A 11 -32.44 0.85 -23.99
C GLY A 11 -31.50 -0.14 -24.69
N ARG A 12 -32.05 -1.29 -25.14
CA ARG A 12 -31.50 -2.32 -26.06
C ARG A 12 -30.06 -2.10 -26.57
N SER A 13 -29.09 -2.13 -25.68
CA SER A 13 -27.66 -2.05 -25.99
C SER A 13 -26.96 -3.13 -25.18
N SER A 14 -25.93 -3.75 -25.78
CA SER A 14 -25.30 -4.95 -25.22
C SER A 14 -24.82 -4.71 -23.77
N PRO A 15 -24.80 -5.75 -22.91
CA PRO A 15 -24.40 -5.60 -21.50
C PRO A 15 -23.08 -4.85 -21.31
N ARG A 16 -22.09 -5.07 -22.20
CA ARG A 16 -20.81 -4.33 -22.24
C ARG A 16 -20.93 -2.80 -22.42
N ALA A 17 -21.93 -2.31 -23.16
CA ALA A 17 -22.13 -0.89 -23.43
C ALA A 17 -22.77 -0.13 -22.24
N VAL A 18 -23.32 -0.84 -21.26
CA VAL A 18 -24.05 -0.25 -20.14
C VAL A 18 -23.13 0.03 -18.94
N LEU A 19 -22.10 -0.78 -18.68
CA LEU A 19 -20.99 -0.42 -17.75
C LEU A 19 -20.18 0.74 -18.30
N GLN A 20 -19.99 0.81 -19.63
CA GLN A 20 -19.47 2.00 -20.29
C GLN A 20 -20.23 3.26 -19.87
N ARG A 21 -21.56 3.20 -19.66
CA ARG A 21 -22.39 4.34 -19.22
C ARG A 21 -22.38 4.64 -17.72
N SER A 22 -22.14 3.66 -16.83
CA SER A 22 -21.89 3.95 -15.41
C SER A 22 -20.52 4.60 -15.18
N TYR A 23 -19.61 4.51 -16.15
CA TYR A 23 -18.38 5.32 -16.20
C TYR A 23 -18.61 6.77 -16.72
N VAL A 24 -19.77 7.10 -17.32
CA VAL A 24 -20.04 8.40 -18.02
C VAL A 24 -20.49 9.53 -17.08
N LEU A 25 -20.99 9.23 -15.89
CA LEU A 25 -21.65 10.20 -15.01
C LEU A 25 -21.34 9.70 -13.58
N ASN A 26 -20.91 10.42 -12.56
CA ASN A 26 -21.00 11.83 -12.25
C ASN A 26 -20.65 11.98 -10.74
N ASN A 27 -20.01 13.06 -10.29
CA ASN A 27 -20.15 13.51 -8.88
C ASN A 27 -21.65 13.82 -8.51
N HIS A 28 -22.53 13.76 -9.51
CA HIS A 28 -23.99 13.90 -9.46
C HIS A 28 -24.80 12.59 -9.35
N LEU A 29 -24.22 11.38 -9.47
CA LEU A 29 -24.99 10.16 -9.17
C LEU A 29 -25.32 10.18 -7.68
N SER A 30 -26.61 10.18 -7.37
CA SER A 30 -27.11 10.33 -6.01
C SER A 30 -28.31 9.42 -5.79
N GLY A 31 -28.53 9.03 -4.54
CA GLY A 31 -29.65 8.15 -4.18
C GLY A 31 -29.42 6.69 -4.58
N GLU A 32 -30.47 6.05 -5.10
CA GLU A 32 -30.46 4.64 -5.46
C GLU A 32 -29.99 4.42 -6.91
N VAL A 33 -29.03 3.52 -7.08
CA VAL A 33 -28.51 3.08 -8.39
C VAL A 33 -28.84 1.62 -8.61
N VAL A 34 -29.47 1.31 -9.74
CA VAL A 34 -29.83 -0.07 -10.13
C VAL A 34 -28.96 -0.53 -11.30
N ILE A 35 -28.27 -1.66 -11.13
CA ILE A 35 -27.49 -2.31 -12.19
C ILE A 35 -28.32 -3.47 -12.77
N PRO A 36 -28.65 -3.49 -14.07
CA PRO A 36 -29.57 -4.46 -14.65
C PRO A 36 -28.96 -5.86 -14.74
N ASN A 37 -29.79 -6.91 -14.74
CA ASN A 37 -29.31 -8.29 -14.88
C ASN A 37 -28.60 -8.50 -16.24
N GLY A 38 -27.54 -9.34 -16.25
CA GLY A 38 -26.72 -9.61 -17.44
C GLY A 38 -25.24 -9.20 -17.29
N PHE A 39 -24.88 -8.52 -16.21
CA PHE A 39 -23.50 -8.27 -15.83
C PHE A 39 -22.94 -9.38 -14.94
N THR A 40 -21.71 -9.77 -15.22
CA THR A 40 -20.94 -10.73 -14.43
C THR A 40 -19.89 -10.06 -13.54
N ASP A 41 -19.50 -8.81 -13.84
CA ASP A 41 -18.37 -8.14 -13.18
C ASP A 41 -18.69 -6.68 -12.86
N ILE A 42 -18.23 -6.20 -11.69
CA ILE A 42 -18.03 -4.78 -11.42
C ILE A 42 -16.54 -4.50 -11.49
N GLU A 43 -16.12 -3.76 -12.52
CA GLU A 43 -14.71 -3.50 -12.83
C GLU A 43 -13.99 -2.59 -11.80
N VAL A 44 -12.65 -2.60 -11.87
CA VAL A 44 -11.76 -1.84 -10.97
C VAL A 44 -12.19 -0.37 -10.88
N SER A 45 -12.41 0.10 -9.65
CA SER A 45 -12.79 1.49 -9.36
C SER A 45 -14.06 2.02 -10.06
N ALA A 46 -15.00 1.14 -10.45
CA ALA A 46 -16.20 1.53 -11.22
C ALA A 46 -17.06 2.65 -10.57
N PHE A 47 -17.24 2.61 -9.26
CA PHE A 47 -18.02 3.56 -8.45
C PHE A 47 -17.15 4.37 -7.49
N LYS A 48 -15.84 4.46 -7.74
CA LYS A 48 -14.91 5.14 -6.84
C LYS A 48 -15.30 6.62 -6.62
N ASP A 49 -15.25 7.05 -5.37
CA ASP A 49 -15.55 8.40 -4.88
C ASP A 49 -16.97 8.91 -5.18
N MET A 50 -17.94 8.01 -5.41
CA MET A 50 -19.34 8.37 -5.60
C MET A 50 -20.04 8.64 -4.26
N LYS A 51 -19.75 9.79 -3.66
CA LYS A 51 -20.15 10.14 -2.29
C LYS A 51 -21.65 10.30 -2.06
N ASN A 52 -22.43 10.55 -3.10
CA ASN A 52 -23.86 10.86 -3.00
C ASN A 52 -24.77 9.64 -3.23
N ILE A 53 -24.22 8.49 -3.65
CA ILE A 53 -24.99 7.25 -3.79
C ILE A 53 -25.32 6.72 -2.40
N THR A 54 -26.59 6.40 -2.15
CA THR A 54 -27.05 5.85 -0.87
C THR A 54 -27.35 4.37 -0.92
N ARG A 55 -27.69 3.83 -2.11
CA ARG A 55 -28.04 2.42 -2.29
C ARG A 55 -27.64 1.92 -3.67
N ILE A 56 -27.14 0.69 -3.75
CA ILE A 56 -26.81 0.04 -5.02
C ILE A 56 -27.49 -1.32 -5.09
N VAL A 57 -28.31 -1.52 -6.12
CA VAL A 57 -28.96 -2.79 -6.43
C VAL A 57 -28.10 -3.51 -7.47
N LEU A 58 -27.46 -4.60 -7.04
CA LEU A 58 -26.57 -5.42 -7.87
C LEU A 58 -27.35 -6.49 -8.66
N PRO A 59 -26.87 -6.90 -9.85
CA PRO A 59 -27.55 -7.89 -10.66
C PRO A 59 -27.34 -9.29 -10.09
N LYS A 60 -28.34 -10.16 -10.25
CA LYS A 60 -28.26 -11.56 -9.76
C LYS A 60 -27.20 -12.40 -10.47
N THR A 61 -26.79 -11.97 -11.66
CA THR A 61 -25.78 -12.62 -12.51
C THR A 61 -24.34 -12.24 -12.12
N LEU A 62 -24.16 -11.39 -11.10
CA LEU A 62 -22.84 -10.89 -10.71
C LEU A 62 -21.98 -12.00 -10.10
N LEU A 63 -20.77 -12.16 -10.64
CA LEU A 63 -19.75 -13.13 -10.22
C LEU A 63 -18.57 -12.43 -9.55
N HIS A 64 -18.14 -11.25 -10.01
CA HIS A 64 -16.92 -10.61 -9.52
C HIS A 64 -17.12 -9.12 -9.21
N ILE A 65 -16.49 -8.64 -8.14
CA ILE A 65 -16.35 -7.22 -7.81
C ILE A 65 -14.86 -6.94 -7.70
N ASP A 66 -14.30 -6.06 -8.52
CA ASP A 66 -12.86 -5.83 -8.60
C ASP A 66 -12.33 -4.82 -7.56
N GLU A 67 -11.00 -4.67 -7.54
CA GLU A 67 -10.27 -3.76 -6.66
C GLU A 67 -10.84 -2.33 -6.68
N ARG A 68 -11.04 -1.76 -5.49
CA ARG A 68 -11.55 -0.39 -5.27
C ARG A 68 -12.90 -0.09 -5.92
N ALA A 69 -13.70 -1.08 -6.33
CA ALA A 69 -14.95 -0.89 -7.07
C ALA A 69 -15.88 0.18 -6.47
N PHE A 70 -16.05 0.25 -5.15
CA PHE A 70 -16.87 1.22 -4.43
C PHE A 70 -16.05 2.07 -3.44
N TRP A 71 -14.74 2.21 -3.68
CA TRP A 71 -13.85 2.96 -2.80
C TRP A 71 -14.33 4.40 -2.61
N GLY A 72 -14.46 4.90 -1.39
CA GLY A 72 -14.86 6.27 -1.11
C GLY A 72 -16.33 6.59 -1.39
N CYS A 73 -17.22 5.59 -1.52
CA CYS A 73 -18.68 5.80 -1.57
C CYS A 73 -19.24 6.21 -0.20
N GLU A 74 -18.92 7.42 0.27
CA GLU A 74 -19.19 7.86 1.65
C GLU A 74 -20.68 7.85 2.04
N GLY A 75 -21.59 8.04 1.07
CA GLY A 75 -23.03 8.04 1.28
C GLY A 75 -23.71 6.68 1.25
N LEU A 76 -23.01 5.61 0.84
CA LEU A 76 -23.61 4.28 0.65
C LEU A 76 -24.04 3.71 2.00
N GLU A 77 -25.34 3.54 2.22
CA GLU A 77 -25.94 3.08 3.49
C GLU A 77 -26.14 1.57 3.51
N GLU A 78 -26.51 1.00 2.35
CA GLU A 78 -26.84 -0.41 2.18
C GLU A 78 -26.33 -0.93 0.83
N ILE A 79 -25.77 -2.15 0.86
CA ILE A 79 -25.51 -2.94 -0.35
C ILE A 79 -25.84 -4.42 -0.10
N MET A 80 -26.64 -5.00 -0.99
CA MET A 80 -26.96 -6.43 -0.97
C MET A 80 -26.09 -7.15 -2.00
N LEU A 81 -25.11 -7.93 -1.52
CA LEU A 81 -24.24 -8.72 -2.39
C LEU A 81 -24.98 -10.01 -2.81
N PRO A 82 -25.11 -10.29 -4.13
CA PRO A 82 -25.71 -11.53 -4.62
C PRO A 82 -24.94 -12.77 -4.17
N ASP A 83 -25.64 -13.87 -3.88
CA ASP A 83 -25.01 -15.13 -3.47
C ASP A 83 -24.12 -15.78 -4.56
N GLY A 84 -24.30 -15.38 -5.83
CA GLY A 84 -23.48 -15.81 -6.95
C GLY A 84 -22.10 -15.16 -7.05
N VAL A 85 -21.82 -14.13 -6.24
CA VAL A 85 -20.52 -13.46 -6.25
C VAL A 85 -19.44 -14.39 -5.69
N GLU A 86 -18.47 -14.73 -6.54
CA GLU A 86 -17.35 -15.63 -6.28
C GLU A 86 -16.15 -14.91 -5.66
N SER A 87 -15.90 -13.65 -6.05
CA SER A 87 -14.76 -12.86 -5.57
C SER A 87 -15.08 -11.38 -5.40
N ILE A 88 -14.39 -10.76 -4.43
CA ILE A 88 -14.43 -9.32 -4.16
C ILE A 88 -12.98 -8.85 -3.99
N GLY A 89 -12.55 -7.85 -4.75
CA GLY A 89 -11.17 -7.38 -4.79
C GLY A 89 -10.78 -6.48 -3.61
N ASP A 90 -9.49 -6.18 -3.54
CA ASP A 90 -8.90 -5.35 -2.50
C ASP A 90 -9.53 -3.96 -2.42
N GLU A 91 -9.69 -3.45 -1.20
CA GLU A 91 -10.21 -2.11 -0.93
C GLU A 91 -11.60 -1.82 -1.55
N ALA A 92 -12.37 -2.82 -2.00
CA ALA A 92 -13.57 -2.60 -2.81
C ALA A 92 -14.62 -1.73 -2.12
N PHE A 93 -14.79 -1.79 -0.79
CA PHE A 93 -15.70 -0.94 -0.02
C PHE A 93 -14.95 0.00 0.94
N CYS A 94 -13.66 0.22 0.74
CA CYS A 94 -12.86 1.07 1.62
C CYS A 94 -13.41 2.50 1.62
N GLY A 95 -13.67 3.05 2.80
CA GLY A 95 -14.20 4.40 2.97
C GLY A 95 -15.71 4.56 2.74
N CYS A 96 -16.49 3.48 2.69
CA CYS A 96 -17.96 3.55 2.71
C CYS A 96 -18.48 3.92 4.10
N LYS A 97 -18.31 5.20 4.48
CA LYS A 97 -18.50 5.68 5.87
C LYS A 97 -19.92 5.51 6.41
N SER A 98 -20.94 5.53 5.53
CA SER A 98 -22.35 5.42 5.92
C SER A 98 -22.88 3.99 5.93
N LEU A 99 -22.11 3.01 5.45
CA LEU A 99 -22.56 1.63 5.28
C LEU A 99 -22.83 0.99 6.65
N GLU A 100 -24.06 0.54 6.91
CA GLU A 100 -24.46 0.03 8.23
C GLU A 100 -24.51 -1.51 8.31
N TYR A 101 -24.88 -2.16 7.21
CA TYR A 101 -25.10 -3.59 7.12
C TYR A 101 -24.52 -4.16 5.83
N VAL A 102 -23.85 -5.31 5.93
CA VAL A 102 -23.42 -6.10 4.76
C VAL A 102 -23.75 -7.56 4.98
N ARG A 103 -24.37 -8.18 3.98
CA ARG A 103 -24.45 -9.63 3.84
C ARG A 103 -23.45 -10.08 2.79
N LEU A 104 -22.45 -10.85 3.21
CA LEU A 104 -21.49 -11.45 2.30
C LEU A 104 -22.13 -12.63 1.53
N PRO A 105 -21.71 -12.87 0.27
CA PRO A 105 -22.14 -14.03 -0.51
C PRO A 105 -21.81 -15.34 0.21
N SER A 106 -22.74 -16.29 0.17
CA SER A 106 -22.55 -17.61 0.83
C SER A 106 -21.37 -18.43 0.31
N GLY A 107 -20.94 -18.19 -0.94
CA GLY A 107 -19.77 -18.83 -1.55
C GLY A 107 -18.43 -18.15 -1.27
N LEU A 108 -18.43 -16.94 -0.70
CA LEU A 108 -17.22 -16.12 -0.55
C LEU A 108 -16.22 -16.77 0.41
N ARG A 109 -15.01 -17.06 -0.11
CA ARG A 109 -13.95 -17.75 0.65
C ARG A 109 -12.96 -16.80 1.32
N ILE A 110 -12.74 -15.63 0.74
CA ILE A 110 -11.73 -14.66 1.18
C ILE A 110 -12.40 -13.32 1.38
N ILE A 111 -12.15 -12.69 2.53
CA ILE A 111 -12.40 -11.27 2.74
C ILE A 111 -11.09 -10.55 2.48
N SER A 112 -11.01 -9.89 1.33
CA SER A 112 -9.76 -9.37 0.77
C SER A 112 -9.20 -8.19 1.54
N LYS A 113 -7.96 -7.85 1.25
CA LYS A 113 -7.20 -6.79 1.93
C LYS A 113 -7.96 -5.47 1.95
N GLU A 114 -8.04 -4.87 3.14
CA GLU A 114 -8.69 -3.57 3.38
C GLU A 114 -10.14 -3.42 2.87
N LEU A 115 -10.86 -4.53 2.65
CA LEU A 115 -12.17 -4.55 1.98
C LEU A 115 -13.18 -3.53 2.53
N PHE A 116 -13.35 -3.46 3.84
CA PHE A 116 -14.25 -2.54 4.55
C PHE A 116 -13.51 -1.51 5.40
N LYS A 117 -12.22 -1.24 5.10
CA LYS A 117 -11.43 -0.26 5.87
C LYS A 117 -12.15 1.10 5.93
N ASN A 118 -12.20 1.69 7.12
CA ASN A 118 -12.89 2.95 7.41
C ASN A 118 -14.41 2.96 7.14
N CYS A 119 -15.10 1.81 7.16
CA CYS A 119 -16.57 1.76 7.20
C CYS A 119 -17.08 2.08 8.61
N LEU A 120 -17.11 3.38 8.95
CA LEU A 120 -17.27 3.85 10.33
C LEU A 120 -18.62 3.47 10.97
N LYS A 121 -19.70 3.39 10.16
CA LYS A 121 -21.04 3.01 10.62
C LYS A 121 -21.36 1.52 10.49
N LEU A 122 -20.46 0.68 9.97
CA LEU A 122 -20.74 -0.74 9.74
C LEU A 122 -20.99 -1.43 11.08
N ARG A 123 -22.23 -1.85 11.36
CA ARG A 123 -22.65 -2.46 12.62
C ARG A 123 -22.61 -3.98 12.58
N THR A 124 -23.02 -4.54 11.46
CA THR A 124 -23.28 -5.98 11.33
C THR A 124 -22.77 -6.49 9.98
N VAL A 125 -22.02 -7.59 10.04
CA VAL A 125 -21.56 -8.34 8.86
C VAL A 125 -22.06 -9.77 9.00
N THR A 126 -22.80 -10.25 8.00
CA THR A 126 -23.33 -11.62 7.96
C THR A 126 -22.79 -12.38 6.74
N GLY A 127 -23.02 -13.68 6.64
CA GLY A 127 -22.52 -14.51 5.52
C GLY A 127 -21.13 -15.12 5.73
N LEU A 128 -20.58 -15.05 6.94
CA LEU A 128 -19.22 -15.52 7.28
C LEU A 128 -19.07 -17.06 7.40
N ARG A 129 -20.05 -17.85 6.94
CA ARG A 129 -20.05 -19.32 7.15
C ARG A 129 -18.97 -20.04 6.33
N SER A 130 -18.73 -19.57 5.10
CA SER A 130 -17.80 -20.20 4.14
C SER A 130 -16.43 -19.55 4.08
N VAL A 131 -16.25 -18.42 4.76
CA VAL A 131 -15.00 -17.65 4.77
C VAL A 131 -13.88 -18.47 5.41
N ARG A 132 -12.79 -18.64 4.66
CA ARG A 132 -11.56 -19.32 5.08
C ARG A 132 -10.49 -18.36 5.55
N CYS A 133 -10.41 -17.18 4.92
CA CYS A 133 -9.39 -16.19 5.23
C CYS A 133 -10.00 -14.81 5.35
N VAL A 134 -9.61 -14.07 6.38
CA VAL A 134 -9.75 -12.62 6.45
C VAL A 134 -8.37 -12.02 6.26
N GLU A 135 -8.17 -11.24 5.22
CA GLU A 135 -6.88 -10.64 4.90
C GLU A 135 -6.59 -9.37 5.71
N ASP A 136 -5.40 -8.82 5.49
CA ASP A 136 -4.86 -7.74 6.30
C ASP A 136 -5.72 -6.47 6.22
N GLY A 137 -6.03 -5.88 7.38
CA GLY A 137 -6.79 -4.65 7.49
C GLY A 137 -8.25 -4.70 6.98
N ALA A 138 -8.83 -5.88 6.71
CA ALA A 138 -10.15 -6.04 6.11
C ALA A 138 -11.27 -5.17 6.75
N PHE A 139 -11.30 -5.06 8.07
CA PHE A 139 -12.25 -4.26 8.84
C PHE A 139 -11.56 -3.15 9.65
N TRP A 140 -10.42 -2.66 9.17
CA TRP A 140 -9.65 -1.61 9.85
C TRP A 140 -10.54 -0.38 10.12
N ASN A 141 -10.57 0.07 11.38
CA ASN A 141 -11.30 1.25 11.86
C ASN A 141 -12.82 1.18 11.62
N CYS A 142 -13.43 -0.02 11.61
CA CYS A 142 -14.88 -0.23 11.63
C CYS A 142 -15.45 -0.04 13.05
N ARG A 143 -15.48 1.22 13.52
CA ARG A 143 -15.76 1.55 14.94
C ARG A 143 -17.14 1.16 15.46
N SER A 144 -18.11 0.93 14.56
CA SER A 144 -19.48 0.58 14.94
C SER A 144 -19.77 -0.92 14.93
N LEU A 145 -18.82 -1.74 14.48
CA LEU A 145 -19.00 -3.18 14.30
C LEU A 145 -19.23 -3.83 15.65
N ALA A 146 -20.40 -4.44 15.86
CA ALA A 146 -20.86 -4.88 17.18
C ALA A 146 -20.52 -6.35 17.48
N ALA A 147 -20.64 -7.21 16.47
CA ALA A 147 -20.44 -8.64 16.62
C ALA A 147 -19.88 -9.27 15.34
N ILE A 148 -19.02 -10.28 15.52
CA ILE A 148 -18.52 -11.15 14.45
C ILE A 148 -18.66 -12.61 14.89
N GLU A 149 -19.25 -13.41 14.00
CA GLU A 149 -19.41 -14.84 14.17
C GLU A 149 -18.83 -15.55 12.95
N PHE A 150 -17.66 -16.18 13.14
CA PHE A 150 -17.03 -16.96 12.09
C PHE A 150 -17.62 -18.37 12.02
N GLY A 151 -17.82 -18.86 10.78
CA GLY A 151 -18.22 -20.24 10.51
C GLY A 151 -17.13 -21.27 10.84
N GLY A 152 -17.42 -22.53 10.49
CA GLY A 152 -16.52 -23.67 10.76
C GLY A 152 -15.25 -23.71 9.89
N LYS A 153 -15.18 -22.90 8.82
CA LYS A 153 -14.12 -22.97 7.79
C LYS A 153 -13.02 -21.94 7.94
N ILE A 154 -13.08 -21.05 8.93
CA ILE A 154 -12.08 -20.00 9.11
C ILE A 154 -10.73 -20.62 9.48
N GLU A 155 -9.68 -20.29 8.74
CA GLU A 155 -8.33 -20.83 8.91
C GLU A 155 -7.34 -19.73 9.37
N ALA A 156 -7.49 -18.52 8.83
CA ALA A 156 -6.56 -17.42 9.07
C ALA A 156 -7.27 -16.06 9.21
N ILE A 157 -6.75 -15.22 10.11
CA ILE A 157 -7.14 -13.82 10.28
C ILE A 157 -5.88 -12.95 10.15
N GLY A 158 -5.97 -11.97 9.26
CA GLY A 158 -4.90 -11.08 8.83
C GLY A 158 -4.38 -10.13 9.89
N VAL A 159 -3.23 -9.53 9.61
CA VAL A 159 -2.64 -8.46 10.42
C VAL A 159 -3.58 -7.26 10.41
N TYR A 160 -3.86 -6.67 11.57
CA TYR A 160 -4.78 -5.53 11.71
C TYR A 160 -6.20 -5.74 11.19
N ALA A 161 -6.64 -6.99 10.97
CA ALA A 161 -7.94 -7.28 10.35
C ALA A 161 -9.13 -6.56 10.99
N PHE A 162 -9.16 -6.44 12.32
CA PHE A 162 -10.20 -5.74 13.10
C PHE A 162 -9.62 -4.60 13.96
N TYR A 163 -8.52 -3.98 13.53
CA TYR A 163 -7.90 -2.85 14.23
C TYR A 163 -8.92 -1.73 14.48
N ARG A 164 -9.00 -1.20 15.71
CA ARG A 164 -9.92 -0.13 16.13
C ARG A 164 -11.41 -0.45 15.92
N CYS A 165 -11.82 -1.71 16.02
CA CYS A 165 -13.23 -2.10 16.12
C CYS A 165 -13.79 -1.88 17.54
N GLU A 166 -13.87 -0.62 17.97
CA GLU A 166 -14.11 -0.21 19.36
C GLU A 166 -15.47 -0.65 19.96
N ARG A 167 -16.46 -0.98 19.11
CA ARG A 167 -17.76 -1.53 19.52
C ARG A 167 -17.88 -3.04 19.37
N LEU A 168 -16.82 -3.76 18.98
CA LEU A 168 -16.87 -5.21 18.80
C LEU A 168 -16.93 -5.88 20.18
N GLU A 169 -18.13 -6.10 20.69
CA GLU A 169 -18.36 -6.65 22.04
C GLU A 169 -18.41 -8.17 22.03
N LYS A 170 -18.80 -8.78 20.89
CA LYS A 170 -18.95 -10.23 20.73
C LYS A 170 -18.11 -10.76 19.57
N LEU A 171 -17.20 -11.67 19.86
CA LEU A 171 -16.43 -12.42 18.89
C LEU A 171 -16.63 -13.92 19.17
N SER A 172 -17.05 -14.67 18.15
CA SER A 172 -17.28 -16.11 18.30
C SER A 172 -16.78 -16.89 17.09
N PHE A 173 -16.29 -18.09 17.36
CA PHE A 173 -15.71 -19.01 16.39
C PHE A 173 -16.48 -20.32 16.45
N LYS A 174 -17.06 -20.74 15.33
CA LYS A 174 -17.63 -22.09 15.17
C LYS A 174 -16.63 -23.10 14.61
N GLY A 175 -15.45 -22.64 14.20
CA GLY A 175 -14.37 -23.44 13.64
C GLY A 175 -13.03 -23.18 14.34
N THR A 176 -11.98 -23.75 13.79
CA THR A 176 -10.63 -23.73 14.36
C THR A 176 -9.74 -22.73 13.62
N VAL A 177 -9.29 -21.68 14.30
CA VAL A 177 -8.26 -20.77 13.76
C VAL A 177 -6.91 -21.16 14.34
N LYS A 178 -5.92 -21.50 13.50
CA LYS A 178 -4.61 -21.95 14.00
C LYS A 178 -3.78 -20.83 14.61
N CYS A 179 -3.84 -19.64 14.01
CA CYS A 179 -2.99 -18.52 14.40
C CYS A 179 -3.76 -17.19 14.28
N LEU A 180 -3.73 -16.40 15.35
CA LEU A 180 -4.19 -15.02 15.35
C LEU A 180 -2.98 -14.11 15.08
N LYS A 181 -3.00 -13.43 13.92
CA LYS A 181 -1.90 -12.54 13.52
C LYS A 181 -1.84 -11.27 14.36
N SER A 182 -0.72 -10.57 14.21
CA SER A 182 -0.38 -9.41 15.04
C SER A 182 -1.37 -8.27 14.86
N HIS A 183 -1.72 -7.62 15.97
CA HIS A 183 -2.70 -6.54 16.04
C HIS A 183 -4.07 -6.85 15.41
N CYS A 184 -4.44 -8.11 15.18
CA CYS A 184 -5.66 -8.48 14.45
C CYS A 184 -6.96 -7.99 15.13
N PHE A 185 -6.99 -7.83 16.45
CA PHE A 185 -8.11 -7.29 17.23
C PHE A 185 -7.68 -6.13 18.16
N ASP A 186 -6.60 -5.42 17.84
CA ASP A 186 -6.13 -4.29 18.65
C ASP A 186 -7.18 -3.17 18.72
N GLY A 187 -7.51 -2.74 19.93
CA GLY A 187 -8.54 -1.76 20.22
C GLY A 187 -9.97 -2.28 20.14
N ALA A 188 -10.19 -3.59 20.08
CA ALA A 188 -11.53 -4.17 20.05
C ALA A 188 -12.29 -3.97 21.38
N GLY A 189 -13.61 -3.78 21.27
CA GLY A 189 -14.51 -3.52 22.41
C GLY A 189 -14.92 -4.75 23.22
N LEU A 190 -14.15 -5.83 23.18
CA LEU A 190 -14.53 -7.15 23.71
C LEU A 190 -14.71 -7.11 25.23
N ARG A 191 -15.75 -7.77 25.75
CA ARG A 191 -15.99 -7.90 27.21
C ARG A 191 -15.53 -9.24 27.75
N GLU A 192 -15.90 -10.30 27.04
CA GLU A 192 -15.48 -11.67 27.32
C GLU A 192 -14.98 -12.30 26.01
N LEU A 193 -13.91 -13.07 26.11
CA LEU A 193 -13.30 -13.72 24.96
C LEU A 193 -13.07 -15.20 25.24
N PHE A 194 -13.65 -16.03 24.38
CA PHE A 194 -13.49 -17.48 24.36
C PHE A 194 -12.77 -17.86 23.06
N LEU A 195 -11.50 -18.22 23.16
CA LEU A 195 -10.71 -18.61 21.99
C LEU A 195 -10.98 -20.09 21.65
N PRO A 196 -11.07 -20.44 20.35
CA PRO A 196 -11.46 -21.78 19.92
C PRO A 196 -10.34 -22.80 20.16
N GLU A 197 -10.72 -24.04 20.44
CA GLU A 197 -9.78 -25.16 20.38
C GLU A 197 -9.19 -25.31 18.97
N GLY A 198 -7.94 -25.74 18.89
CA GLY A 198 -7.14 -25.74 17.66
C GLY A 198 -6.36 -24.45 17.40
N LEU A 199 -6.53 -23.42 18.23
CA LEU A 199 -5.66 -22.24 18.23
C LEU A 199 -4.32 -22.57 18.87
N GLU A 200 -3.25 -22.45 18.09
CA GLU A 200 -1.88 -22.77 18.50
C GLU A 200 -1.09 -21.51 18.89
N GLN A 201 -1.36 -20.37 18.24
CA GLN A 201 -0.54 -19.16 18.41
C GLN A 201 -1.37 -17.88 18.42
N ILE A 202 -1.06 -16.99 19.38
CA ILE A 202 -1.51 -15.60 19.40
C ILE A 202 -0.27 -14.73 19.18
N ARG A 203 -0.23 -13.92 18.12
CA ARG A 203 0.93 -13.08 17.80
C ARG A 203 0.91 -11.75 18.55
N ASP A 204 2.00 -10.98 18.44
CA ASP A 204 2.21 -9.78 19.25
C ASP A 204 1.09 -8.76 19.06
N GLY A 205 0.69 -8.13 20.16
CA GLY A 205 -0.36 -7.13 20.18
C GLY A 205 -1.72 -7.58 19.64
N ALA A 206 -1.99 -8.88 19.43
CA ALA A 206 -3.23 -9.35 18.79
C ALA A 206 -4.51 -8.79 19.41
N PHE A 207 -4.53 -8.56 20.73
CA PHE A 207 -5.62 -7.96 21.50
C PHE A 207 -5.15 -6.73 22.29
N LEU A 208 -4.13 -6.02 21.79
CA LEU A 208 -3.62 -4.79 22.41
C LEU A 208 -4.76 -3.78 22.58
N HIS A 209 -4.76 -2.98 23.65
CA HIS A 209 -5.77 -1.95 23.94
C HIS A 209 -7.24 -2.42 23.98
N CYS A 210 -7.50 -3.72 24.19
CA CYS A 210 -8.86 -4.23 24.47
C CYS A 210 -9.29 -3.86 25.90
N GLY A 211 -9.40 -2.57 26.18
CA GLY A 211 -9.59 -2.02 27.53
C GLY A 211 -10.89 -2.46 28.22
N ARG A 212 -11.87 -2.98 27.48
CA ARG A 212 -13.14 -3.49 28.03
C ARG A 212 -13.09 -4.98 28.41
N LEU A 213 -12.02 -5.69 28.04
CA LEU A 213 -11.93 -7.13 28.23
C LEU A 213 -11.76 -7.44 29.71
N ARG A 214 -12.70 -8.21 30.27
CA ARG A 214 -12.70 -8.59 31.70
C ARG A 214 -12.32 -10.05 31.91
N ARG A 215 -12.74 -10.91 30.99
CA ARG A 215 -12.57 -12.36 31.08
C ARG A 215 -12.01 -12.92 29.79
N LEU A 216 -10.97 -13.73 29.92
CA LEU A 216 -10.28 -14.41 28.82
C LEU A 216 -10.21 -15.92 29.12
N VAL A 217 -10.62 -16.74 28.16
CA VAL A 217 -10.49 -18.20 28.21
C VAL A 217 -9.61 -18.65 27.04
N LEU A 218 -8.49 -19.28 27.39
CA LEU A 218 -7.46 -19.75 26.47
C LEU A 218 -7.55 -21.29 26.32
N PRO A 219 -7.54 -21.81 25.08
CA PRO A 219 -7.78 -23.23 24.79
C PRO A 219 -6.59 -24.10 25.15
N LYS A 220 -6.80 -25.42 25.16
CA LYS A 220 -5.74 -26.39 25.47
C LYS A 220 -4.65 -26.46 24.41
N SER A 221 -5.01 -26.20 23.16
CA SER A 221 -4.10 -26.25 22.00
C SER A 221 -3.09 -25.10 21.95
N LEU A 222 -3.21 -24.09 22.81
CA LEU A 222 -2.40 -22.87 22.71
C LEU A 222 -0.96 -23.14 23.15
N LEU A 223 -0.01 -22.90 22.25
CA LEU A 223 1.41 -23.13 22.45
C LEU A 223 2.17 -21.84 22.78
N ALA A 224 1.81 -20.72 22.13
CA ALA A 224 2.54 -19.46 22.27
C ALA A 224 1.64 -18.21 22.26
N ILE A 225 2.02 -17.21 23.08
CA ILE A 225 1.42 -15.87 23.14
C ILE A 225 2.52 -14.83 22.89
N GLY A 226 2.31 -13.96 21.92
CA GLY A 226 3.26 -12.93 21.52
C GLY A 226 3.47 -11.85 22.57
N SER A 227 4.51 -11.04 22.36
CA SER A 227 4.79 -9.88 23.22
C SER A 227 3.62 -8.90 23.17
N TYR A 228 3.28 -8.30 24.31
CA TYR A 228 2.20 -7.31 24.42
C TYR A 228 0.81 -7.77 23.92
N ALA A 229 0.57 -9.08 23.73
CA ALA A 229 -0.66 -9.59 23.11
C ALA A 229 -1.95 -9.07 23.74
N PHE A 230 -1.98 -8.89 25.07
CA PHE A 230 -3.09 -8.33 25.83
C PHE A 230 -2.70 -7.07 26.61
N ALA A 231 -1.61 -6.39 26.23
CA ALA A 231 -1.22 -5.15 26.90
C ALA A 231 -2.29 -4.06 26.68
N GLY A 232 -2.49 -3.17 27.67
CA GLY A 232 -3.56 -2.18 27.65
C GLY A 232 -4.97 -2.74 27.91
N CYS A 233 -5.14 -4.04 28.20
CA CYS A 233 -6.39 -4.61 28.69
C CYS A 233 -6.62 -4.27 30.17
N ALA A 234 -6.76 -2.98 30.50
CA ALA A 234 -6.76 -2.47 31.87
C ALA A 234 -7.85 -3.05 32.79
N HIS A 235 -8.90 -3.69 32.25
CA HIS A 235 -9.94 -4.34 33.05
C HIS A 235 -9.87 -5.86 33.06
N LEU A 236 -8.82 -6.45 32.49
CA LEU A 236 -8.65 -7.90 32.42
C LEU A 236 -8.26 -8.45 33.79
N THR A 237 -9.24 -9.00 34.49
CA THR A 237 -9.09 -9.47 35.86
C THR A 237 -9.14 -10.98 35.98
N LYS A 238 -9.57 -11.70 34.93
CA LYS A 238 -9.69 -13.17 34.96
C LYS A 238 -9.23 -13.80 33.66
N ILE A 239 -8.13 -14.54 33.75
CA ILE A 239 -7.59 -15.35 32.66
C ILE A 239 -7.67 -16.82 33.06
N LEU A 240 -8.24 -17.66 32.21
CA LEU A 240 -8.34 -19.09 32.42
C LEU A 240 -7.61 -19.85 31.32
N PHE A 241 -6.61 -20.64 31.70
CA PHE A 241 -5.98 -21.62 30.81
C PHE A 241 -6.70 -22.96 30.92
N GLN A 242 -7.25 -23.45 29.80
CA GLN A 242 -7.92 -24.75 29.76
C GLN A 242 -6.93 -25.93 29.68
N GLY A 243 -5.69 -25.68 29.22
CA GLY A 243 -4.60 -26.65 29.13
C GLY A 243 -3.35 -26.23 29.91
N GLY A 244 -2.18 -26.63 29.40
CA GLY A 244 -0.89 -26.18 29.93
C GLY A 244 -0.69 -24.68 29.72
N VAL A 245 0.28 -24.11 30.45
CA VAL A 245 0.68 -22.72 30.27
C VAL A 245 1.51 -22.60 28.98
N PRO A 246 1.09 -21.79 27.99
CA PRO A 246 1.86 -21.56 26.77
C PRO A 246 3.13 -20.75 27.07
N GLU A 247 4.08 -20.78 26.14
CA GLU A 247 5.15 -19.79 26.14
C GLU A 247 4.57 -18.40 25.89
N PHE A 248 5.03 -17.39 26.61
CA PHE A 248 4.58 -16.02 26.35
C PHE A 248 5.72 -15.00 26.34
N GLY A 249 5.59 -14.05 25.41
CA GLY A 249 6.53 -12.97 25.17
C GLY A 249 6.51 -11.89 26.25
N LEU A 250 7.32 -10.85 26.04
CA LEU A 250 7.47 -9.75 26.99
C LEU A 250 6.13 -9.03 27.21
N ALA A 251 5.78 -8.80 28.48
CA ALA A 251 4.59 -8.05 28.92
C ALA A 251 3.28 -8.48 28.20
N ALA A 252 3.10 -9.79 27.98
CA ALA A 252 1.93 -10.33 27.28
C ALA A 252 0.59 -9.98 27.95
N PHE A 253 0.58 -9.78 29.27
CA PHE A 253 -0.61 -9.48 30.08
C PHE A 253 -0.45 -8.19 30.91
N PRO A 254 -1.54 -7.51 31.29
CA PRO A 254 -1.49 -6.31 32.10
C PRO A 254 -1.14 -6.60 33.57
N SER A 255 -0.61 -5.60 34.28
CA SER A 255 -0.15 -5.71 35.69
C SER A 255 -1.23 -6.17 36.68
N ASN A 256 -2.51 -5.94 36.38
CA ASN A 256 -3.63 -6.33 37.23
C ASN A 256 -4.25 -7.70 36.88
N ALA A 257 -3.64 -8.44 35.95
CA ALA A 257 -4.13 -9.73 35.51
C ALA A 257 -4.10 -10.77 36.64
N ARG A 258 -5.23 -11.45 36.86
CA ARG A 258 -5.30 -12.65 37.70
C ARG A 258 -5.43 -13.87 36.81
N VAL A 259 -4.48 -14.78 36.95
CA VAL A 259 -4.35 -15.97 36.10
C VAL A 259 -4.72 -17.21 36.88
N VAL A 260 -5.61 -18.02 36.31
CA VAL A 260 -5.99 -19.34 36.81
C VAL A 260 -5.52 -20.38 35.81
N CYS A 261 -4.68 -21.32 36.26
CA CYS A 261 -4.19 -22.44 35.47
C CYS A 261 -4.17 -23.74 36.29
N ARG A 262 -4.08 -24.88 35.62
CA ARG A 262 -3.83 -26.17 36.27
C ARG A 262 -2.45 -26.17 36.91
N TRP A 263 -2.35 -26.69 38.12
CA TRP A 263 -1.11 -26.68 38.87
C TRP A 263 -0.26 -27.91 38.52
N ASN A 264 0.90 -27.69 37.89
CA ASN A 264 1.99 -28.66 37.71
C ASN A 264 3.37 -27.96 37.79
N GLN A 265 4.47 -28.71 37.87
CA GLN A 265 5.82 -28.15 38.06
C GLN A 265 6.25 -27.23 36.89
N ASP A 266 5.97 -27.62 35.65
CA ASP A 266 6.33 -26.82 34.46
C ASP A 266 5.61 -25.47 34.43
N SER A 267 4.30 -25.46 34.73
CA SER A 267 3.50 -24.22 34.81
C SER A 267 4.00 -23.30 35.91
N ARG A 268 4.49 -23.86 37.03
CA ARG A 268 5.09 -23.06 38.11
C ARG A 268 6.37 -22.37 37.65
N LEU A 269 7.29 -23.11 37.04
CA LEU A 269 8.57 -22.58 36.56
C LEU A 269 8.38 -21.48 35.52
N LEU A 270 7.50 -21.71 34.53
CA LEU A 270 7.15 -20.72 33.50
C LEU A 270 6.54 -19.44 34.08
N MET A 271 5.61 -19.59 35.03
CA MET A 271 4.95 -18.44 35.69
C MET A 271 5.95 -17.64 36.55
N GLU A 272 6.74 -18.32 37.39
CA GLU A 272 7.73 -17.66 38.26
C GLU A 272 8.84 -16.96 37.44
N ALA A 273 9.35 -17.59 36.38
CA ALA A 273 10.38 -17.02 35.49
C ALA A 273 9.95 -15.73 34.78
N ARG A 274 8.65 -15.41 34.78
CA ARG A 274 8.09 -14.24 34.12
C ARG A 274 7.39 -13.28 35.07
N GLY A 275 7.59 -13.40 36.39
CA GLY A 275 7.08 -12.42 37.37
C GLY A 275 5.65 -12.67 37.86
N PHE A 276 5.10 -13.87 37.68
CA PHE A 276 3.85 -14.27 38.31
C PHE A 276 4.09 -14.88 39.69
N LYS A 277 3.44 -14.32 40.72
CA LYS A 277 3.51 -14.81 42.10
C LYS A 277 2.30 -15.70 42.40
N LEU A 278 2.57 -16.91 42.90
CA LEU A 278 1.55 -17.83 43.37
C LEU A 278 0.83 -17.26 44.59
N CYS A 279 -0.50 -17.20 44.56
CA CYS A 279 -1.32 -16.60 45.62
C CYS A 279 -2.17 -17.62 46.38
N ARG A 280 -2.82 -18.53 45.66
CA ARG A 280 -3.68 -19.56 46.26
C ARG A 280 -3.63 -20.82 45.42
N LYS A 281 -3.64 -21.97 46.09
CA LYS A 281 -3.73 -23.29 45.48
C LYS A 281 -4.99 -24.00 46.00
N GLN A 282 -5.74 -24.64 45.12
CA GLN A 282 -6.92 -25.44 45.45
C GLN A 282 -7.04 -26.58 44.44
N ASP A 283 -7.13 -27.83 44.92
CA ASP A 283 -7.45 -29.06 44.18
C ASP A 283 -7.12 -29.05 42.68
N GLY A 284 -5.82 -29.14 42.35
CA GLY A 284 -5.34 -29.24 40.97
C GLY A 284 -5.24 -27.92 40.20
N PHE A 285 -5.65 -26.79 40.78
CA PHE A 285 -5.57 -25.46 40.19
C PHE A 285 -4.81 -24.47 41.10
N ALA A 286 -4.22 -23.45 40.45
CA ALA A 286 -3.50 -22.38 41.13
C ALA A 286 -3.89 -21.01 40.58
N LEU A 287 -3.93 -20.04 41.48
CA LEU A 287 -4.15 -18.62 41.21
C LEU A 287 -2.82 -17.89 41.31
N TYR A 288 -2.45 -17.20 40.24
CA TYR A 288 -1.27 -16.35 40.14
C TYR A 288 -1.66 -14.88 39.96
N LEU A 289 -0.89 -14.01 40.60
CA LEU A 289 -0.92 -12.56 40.36
C LEU A 289 0.34 -12.16 39.61
N TYR A 290 0.18 -11.43 38.52
CA TYR A 290 1.31 -10.83 37.82
C TYR A 290 1.80 -9.61 38.62
N HIS A 291 3.07 -9.58 39.00
CA HIS A 291 3.69 -8.40 39.59
C HIS A 291 4.83 -7.98 38.67
N CYS A 292 4.57 -6.97 37.85
CA CYS A 292 5.54 -6.53 36.86
C CYS A 292 6.72 -5.85 37.56
N PRO A 293 7.98 -6.31 37.35
CA PRO A 293 9.15 -5.56 37.82
C PRO A 293 9.25 -4.21 37.10
N GLU A 294 9.79 -3.21 37.80
CA GLU A 294 9.70 -1.75 37.61
C GLU A 294 10.30 -1.16 36.31
N THR A 295 10.20 -1.83 35.17
CA THR A 295 10.59 -1.28 33.85
C THR A 295 9.55 -1.44 32.73
N ALA A 296 8.39 -2.03 33.01
CA ALA A 296 7.30 -2.21 32.03
C ALA A 296 6.02 -1.40 32.36
N VAL A 297 6.17 -0.33 33.15
CA VAL A 297 5.13 0.69 33.34
C VAL A 297 5.14 1.63 32.13
N LEU A 298 4.33 1.33 31.12
CA LEU A 298 3.54 2.39 30.50
C LEU A 298 2.15 2.25 31.11
N GLU A 299 1.96 2.89 32.26
CA GLU A 299 0.64 3.20 32.79
C GLU A 299 -0.10 4.02 31.73
N PHE A 300 -1.01 3.38 31.00
CA PHE A 300 -1.87 4.02 30.01
C PHE A 300 -3.06 4.76 30.66
N GLU A 301 -2.86 5.39 31.82
CA GLU A 301 -3.96 6.06 32.53
C GLU A 301 -4.19 7.52 32.16
N THR A 302 -3.33 8.19 31.38
CA THR A 302 -3.55 9.62 31.07
C THR A 302 -3.14 10.12 29.68
N TYR A 303 -2.81 9.25 28.73
CA TYR A 303 -2.53 9.70 27.37
C TYR A 303 -3.72 9.44 26.44
N PRO A 304 -4.24 10.45 25.72
CA PRO A 304 -5.27 10.22 24.71
C PRO A 304 -4.81 9.09 23.78
N LYS A 305 -5.67 8.08 23.55
CA LYS A 305 -5.38 6.84 22.79
C LYS A 305 -4.76 7.02 21.40
N ASP A 306 -4.61 8.24 20.93
CA ASP A 306 -4.12 8.57 19.60
C ASP A 306 -2.71 9.18 19.64
N THR A 307 -2.06 9.28 20.81
CA THR A 307 -0.80 10.04 21.03
C THR A 307 0.47 9.19 21.03
N PHE A 308 0.38 7.90 21.35
CA PHE A 308 1.53 6.99 21.39
C PHE A 308 1.20 5.70 20.64
N LEU A 309 2.13 5.19 19.83
CA LEU A 309 1.95 3.99 19.01
C LEU A 309 3.05 2.97 19.28
N LEU A 310 2.64 1.74 19.58
CA LEU A 310 3.50 0.58 19.74
C LEU A 310 3.33 -0.33 18.52
N VAL A 311 4.41 -0.68 17.83
CA VAL A 311 4.38 -1.54 16.65
C VAL A 311 5.24 -2.78 16.86
N PHE A 312 4.63 -3.95 17.03
CA PHE A 312 5.32 -5.20 17.39
C PHE A 312 4.76 -6.41 16.62
N GLY A 313 5.55 -7.49 16.56
CA GLY A 313 5.21 -8.78 15.95
C GLY A 313 4.80 -8.79 14.50
N ILE A 314 5.00 -7.69 13.78
CA ILE A 314 4.88 -7.64 12.34
C ILE A 314 6.28 -7.62 11.75
N ARG A 315 6.49 -8.33 10.64
CA ARG A 315 7.77 -8.29 9.93
C ARG A 315 7.91 -7.02 9.10
N GLU A 316 6.79 -6.53 8.56
CA GLU A 316 6.72 -5.32 7.75
C GLU A 316 5.53 -4.45 8.19
N ILE A 317 5.78 -3.15 8.37
CA ILE A 317 4.71 -2.15 8.52
C ILE A 317 4.13 -1.88 7.14
N PRO A 318 2.84 -2.16 6.89
CA PRO A 318 2.27 -2.00 5.55
C PRO A 318 2.37 -0.55 5.02
N PRO A 319 2.43 -0.38 3.69
CA PRO A 319 2.33 0.94 3.07
C PRO A 319 1.12 1.72 3.57
N ARG A 320 1.32 3.00 3.90
CA ARG A 320 0.28 3.94 4.39
C ARG A 320 -0.48 3.51 5.65
N ALA A 321 0.01 2.56 6.44
CA ALA A 321 -0.68 2.03 7.63
C ALA A 321 -1.20 3.14 8.58
N TYR A 322 -0.39 4.16 8.83
CA TYR A 322 -0.64 5.26 9.74
C TYR A 322 -0.58 6.64 9.08
N CYS A 323 -0.65 6.69 7.74
CA CYS A 323 -0.59 7.95 6.98
C CYS A 323 -1.69 8.93 7.43
N GLY A 324 -1.33 10.20 7.67
CA GLY A 324 -2.22 11.29 8.06
C GLY A 324 -2.74 11.20 9.50
N ARG A 325 -2.16 10.35 10.36
CA ARG A 325 -2.57 10.23 11.77
C ARG A 325 -1.97 11.37 12.60
N GLU A 326 -2.60 12.54 12.51
CA GLU A 326 -2.09 13.79 13.09
C GLU A 326 -1.97 13.80 14.62
N LYS A 327 -2.59 12.86 15.33
CA LYS A 327 -2.55 12.82 16.81
C LYS A 327 -1.34 12.06 17.36
N ILE A 328 -0.70 11.19 16.57
CA ILE A 328 0.41 10.35 17.03
C ILE A 328 1.62 11.24 17.28
N ARG A 329 2.16 11.20 18.50
CA ARG A 329 3.32 11.97 18.94
C ARG A 329 4.59 11.16 19.08
N LYS A 330 4.46 9.90 19.47
CA LYS A 330 5.61 9.00 19.67
C LYS A 330 5.31 7.60 19.16
N VAL A 331 6.26 7.01 18.45
CA VAL A 331 6.16 5.65 17.90
C VAL A 331 7.34 4.82 18.40
N LEU A 332 7.04 3.70 19.06
CA LEU A 332 8.03 2.70 19.44
C LEU A 332 7.83 1.46 18.58
N ILE A 333 8.79 1.20 17.70
CA ILE A 333 8.80 0.04 16.81
C ILE A 333 9.66 -1.04 17.47
N GLY A 334 9.05 -2.20 17.66
CA GLY A 334 9.59 -3.34 18.38
C GLY A 334 10.47 -4.27 17.58
N ASP A 335 11.32 -5.00 18.30
CA ASP A 335 12.15 -6.05 17.72
C ASP A 335 11.27 -7.11 17.03
N GLY A 336 11.67 -7.48 15.81
CA GLY A 336 10.92 -8.32 14.88
C GLY A 336 10.46 -7.58 13.61
N VAL A 337 10.32 -6.25 13.67
CA VAL A 337 10.03 -5.43 12.48
C VAL A 337 11.30 -5.30 11.64
N GLU A 338 11.26 -5.78 10.42
CA GLU A 338 12.36 -5.72 9.44
C GLU A 338 12.17 -4.60 8.42
N CYS A 339 10.92 -4.22 8.09
CA CYS A 339 10.64 -3.23 7.04
C CYS A 339 9.56 -2.23 7.47
N ILE A 340 9.74 -0.95 7.12
CA ILE A 340 8.72 0.10 7.26
C ILE A 340 8.26 0.52 5.87
N GLY A 341 7.05 0.13 5.48
CA GLY A 341 6.54 0.29 4.12
C GLY A 341 6.28 1.73 3.67
N GLN A 342 6.02 1.86 2.37
CA GLN A 342 5.90 3.16 1.68
C GLN A 342 4.86 4.07 2.36
N LYS A 343 5.25 5.29 2.74
CA LYS A 343 4.39 6.28 3.40
C LYS A 343 3.70 5.77 4.68
N ALA A 344 4.25 4.77 5.36
CA ALA A 344 3.65 4.16 6.55
C ALA A 344 3.18 5.18 7.60
N PHE A 345 3.97 6.22 7.88
CA PHE A 345 3.69 7.30 8.83
C PHE A 345 3.64 8.69 8.17
N ALA A 346 3.50 8.77 6.85
CA ALA A 346 3.51 10.07 6.16
C ALA A 346 2.43 11.02 6.72
N ASP A 347 2.74 12.30 6.82
CA ASP A 347 1.87 13.38 7.31
C ASP A 347 1.33 13.17 8.74
N CYS A 348 2.02 12.41 9.59
CA CYS A 348 1.77 12.40 11.04
C CYS A 348 2.29 13.69 11.68
N LYS A 349 1.52 14.78 11.55
CA LYS A 349 1.93 16.16 11.91
C LYS A 349 2.28 16.43 13.38
N SER A 350 2.01 15.49 14.29
CA SER A 350 2.44 15.60 15.69
C SER A 350 3.56 14.64 16.08
N LEU A 351 4.02 13.78 15.17
CA LEU A 351 4.98 12.71 15.45
C LEU A 351 6.40 13.28 15.66
N GLY A 352 6.77 13.49 16.93
CA GLY A 352 8.03 14.08 17.35
C GLY A 352 9.12 13.06 17.70
N GLU A 353 8.74 11.85 18.12
CA GLU A 353 9.69 10.83 18.58
C GLU A 353 9.44 9.47 17.92
N VAL A 354 10.49 8.87 17.35
CA VAL A 354 10.43 7.53 16.75
C VAL A 354 11.61 6.70 17.25
N THR A 355 11.32 5.51 17.75
CA THR A 355 12.33 4.53 18.15
C THR A 355 12.30 3.34 17.20
N PHE A 356 13.45 3.03 16.59
CA PHE A 356 13.61 1.90 15.68
C PHE A 356 14.18 0.67 16.40
N PRO A 357 13.75 -0.55 16.01
CA PRO A 357 14.26 -1.78 16.59
C PRO A 357 15.58 -2.19 15.96
N LYS A 358 16.33 -3.05 16.65
CA LYS A 358 17.59 -3.59 16.10
C LYS A 358 17.33 -4.48 14.89
N SER A 359 16.15 -5.09 14.77
CA SER A 359 15.77 -5.94 13.64
C SER A 359 15.52 -5.18 12.33
N LEU A 360 15.42 -3.85 12.37
CA LEU A 360 15.02 -3.05 11.21
C LEU A 360 16.09 -3.11 10.11
N LYS A 361 15.66 -3.47 8.89
CA LYS A 361 16.51 -3.56 7.70
C LYS A 361 16.21 -2.45 6.70
N THR A 362 14.94 -2.07 6.54
CA THR A 362 14.54 -1.14 5.47
C THR A 362 13.51 -0.10 5.93
N VAL A 363 13.69 1.14 5.50
CA VAL A 363 12.71 2.23 5.61
C VAL A 363 12.34 2.68 4.19
N SER A 364 11.10 2.43 3.78
CA SER A 364 10.65 2.63 2.40
C SER A 364 10.18 4.05 2.08
N GLU A 365 9.98 4.32 0.79
CA GLU A 365 9.75 5.66 0.24
C GLU A 365 8.66 6.43 1.00
N GLY A 366 9.01 7.61 1.49
CA GLY A 366 8.07 8.51 2.15
C GLY A 366 7.60 8.05 3.54
N ALA A 367 8.18 7.00 4.14
CA ALA A 367 7.71 6.40 5.39
C ALA A 367 7.34 7.42 6.49
N PHE A 368 8.16 8.44 6.72
CA PHE A 368 7.96 9.51 7.71
C PHE A 368 7.89 10.91 7.09
N LYS A 369 7.47 11.00 5.82
CA LYS A 369 7.33 12.29 5.14
C LYS A 369 6.44 13.23 5.97
N GLY A 370 6.84 14.49 6.18
CA GLY A 370 6.05 15.52 6.85
C GLY A 370 5.88 15.34 8.36
N CYS A 371 6.62 14.40 8.97
CA CYS A 371 6.60 14.22 10.43
C CYS A 371 7.52 15.24 11.13
N PRO A 372 7.11 15.85 12.24
CA PRO A 372 7.94 16.80 12.98
C PRO A 372 8.95 16.10 13.92
N VAL A 373 9.56 14.99 13.50
CA VAL A 373 10.55 14.26 14.31
C VAL A 373 11.77 15.14 14.51
N GLU A 374 12.28 15.27 15.74
CA GLU A 374 13.40 16.19 16.07
C GLU A 374 14.77 15.53 15.93
N GLU A 375 14.88 14.31 16.45
CA GLU A 375 16.09 13.51 16.46
C GLU A 375 15.78 12.07 16.02
N LEU A 376 16.74 11.44 15.35
CA LEU A 376 16.57 10.10 14.80
C LEU A 376 17.82 9.27 15.04
N ILE A 377 17.65 8.08 15.59
CA ILE A 377 18.74 7.09 15.75
C ILE A 377 18.43 5.93 14.82
N ILE A 378 19.26 5.75 13.78
CA ILE A 378 19.17 4.65 12.83
C ILE A 378 19.99 3.46 13.37
N PRO A 379 19.37 2.30 13.64
CA PRO A 379 20.06 1.15 14.21
C PRO A 379 21.02 0.47 13.22
N GLU A 380 21.92 -0.36 13.75
CA GLU A 380 23.07 -0.91 13.02
C GLU A 380 22.70 -1.73 11.77
N ASN A 381 21.56 -2.41 11.83
CA ASN A 381 21.12 -3.37 10.82
C ASN A 381 20.29 -2.76 9.68
N VAL A 382 20.05 -1.45 9.71
CA VAL A 382 19.29 -0.77 8.64
C VAL A 382 20.16 -0.72 7.40
N ALA A 383 19.89 -1.63 6.46
CA ALA A 383 20.59 -1.72 5.19
C ALA A 383 20.19 -0.60 4.23
N CYS A 384 18.91 -0.18 4.20
CA CYS A 384 18.43 0.78 3.20
C CYS A 384 17.39 1.77 3.75
N ILE A 385 17.57 3.05 3.42
CA ILE A 385 16.57 4.11 3.61
C ILE A 385 16.27 4.74 2.25
N GLU A 386 15.05 4.52 1.77
CA GLU A 386 14.61 4.90 0.44
C GLU A 386 14.31 6.41 0.31
N ARG A 387 14.16 6.87 -0.93
CA ARG A 387 13.91 8.28 -1.26
C ARG A 387 12.72 8.85 -0.49
N PHE A 388 12.82 10.12 -0.11
CA PHE A 388 11.76 10.84 0.60
C PHE A 388 11.32 10.29 1.95
N SER A 389 11.97 9.26 2.50
CA SER A 389 11.57 8.63 3.77
C SER A 389 11.36 9.65 4.90
N PHE A 390 12.15 10.72 4.95
CA PHE A 390 12.03 11.82 5.90
C PHE A 390 11.92 13.18 5.18
N ARG A 391 11.19 13.23 4.06
CA ARG A 391 10.97 14.48 3.31
C ARG A 391 10.09 15.43 4.12
N ASP A 392 10.36 16.73 4.07
CA ASP A 392 9.57 17.79 4.72
C ASP A 392 9.50 17.64 6.25
N THR A 393 10.44 16.93 6.88
CA THR A 393 10.59 16.82 8.34
C THR A 393 11.27 18.07 8.90
N LYS A 394 10.55 19.20 8.89
CA LYS A 394 11.10 20.54 9.17
C LYS A 394 11.72 20.71 10.57
N HIS A 395 11.40 19.83 11.51
CA HIS A 395 11.94 19.86 12.87
C HIS A 395 13.13 18.91 13.07
N LEU A 396 13.45 18.07 12.09
CA LEU A 396 14.54 17.11 12.19
C LEU A 396 15.87 17.87 12.12
N ARG A 397 16.60 17.88 13.24
CA ARG A 397 17.87 18.60 13.37
C ARG A 397 19.07 17.66 13.39
N ARG A 398 18.88 16.45 13.91
CA ARG A 398 19.95 15.48 14.13
C ARG A 398 19.54 14.08 13.70
N VAL A 399 20.45 13.39 13.03
CA VAL A 399 20.31 11.99 12.64
C VAL A 399 21.62 11.27 12.94
N ASP A 400 21.56 10.27 13.81
CA ASP A 400 22.69 9.45 14.22
C ASP A 400 22.55 8.05 13.59
N PHE A 401 23.63 7.55 12.97
CA PHE A 401 23.67 6.22 12.36
C PHE A 401 24.56 5.31 13.17
N LEU A 402 24.00 4.22 13.70
CA LEU A 402 24.76 3.25 14.48
C LEU A 402 25.51 2.24 13.59
N GLY A 403 25.07 2.04 12.34
CA GLY A 403 25.72 1.11 11.41
C GLY A 403 25.69 1.53 9.94
N LYS A 404 25.90 0.56 9.05
CA LYS A 404 26.08 0.78 7.62
C LYS A 404 24.72 0.82 6.92
N ALA A 405 24.22 2.03 6.68
CA ALA A 405 23.00 2.24 5.92
C ALA A 405 23.28 2.81 4.52
N GLU A 406 22.57 2.30 3.52
CA GLU A 406 22.46 2.92 2.21
C GLU A 406 21.36 4.00 2.25
N LEU A 407 21.72 5.25 1.91
CA LEU A 407 20.77 6.36 1.80
C LEU A 407 20.47 6.68 0.33
N ASP A 408 19.20 6.59 -0.04
CA ASP A 408 18.73 6.96 -1.38
C ASP A 408 18.58 8.49 -1.54
N ASN A 409 18.39 8.96 -2.77
CA ASN A 409 18.33 10.38 -3.07
C ASN A 409 17.16 11.07 -2.36
N GLN A 410 17.39 12.27 -1.81
CA GLN A 410 16.34 13.12 -1.23
C GLN A 410 15.62 12.52 0.01
N VAL A 411 16.26 11.60 0.75
CA VAL A 411 15.74 11.05 2.02
C VAL A 411 15.28 12.16 2.97
N PHE A 412 16.09 13.20 3.16
CA PHE A 412 15.82 14.33 4.07
C PHE A 412 15.43 15.63 3.34
N ALA A 413 14.93 15.56 2.10
CA ALA A 413 14.63 16.78 1.33
C ALA A 413 13.58 17.65 2.03
N GLY A 414 13.86 18.95 2.22
CA GLY A 414 12.95 19.86 2.93
C GLY A 414 12.97 19.71 4.46
N SER A 415 13.92 18.96 5.03
CA SER A 415 14.17 18.93 6.48
C SER A 415 15.08 20.08 6.94
N ALA A 416 15.22 20.25 8.26
CA ALA A 416 16.17 21.21 8.86
C ALA A 416 17.57 20.59 9.14
N VAL A 417 17.84 19.38 8.63
CA VAL A 417 19.12 18.69 8.85
C VAL A 417 20.23 19.45 8.13
N LYS A 418 21.10 20.12 8.90
CA LYS A 418 22.23 20.90 8.37
C LYS A 418 23.53 20.11 8.30
N ALA A 419 23.64 19.01 9.07
CA ALA A 419 24.81 18.15 9.07
C ALA A 419 24.43 16.67 9.19
N LEU A 420 25.22 15.80 8.55
CA LEU A 420 25.15 14.34 8.68
C LEU A 420 26.51 13.82 9.16
N TYR A 421 26.49 12.94 10.17
CA TYR A 421 27.68 12.32 10.71
C TYR A 421 27.91 10.99 10.01
N LEU A 422 29.05 10.86 9.32
CA LEU A 422 29.41 9.71 8.51
C LEU A 422 30.18 8.69 9.35
N HIS A 423 29.73 7.44 9.27
CA HIS A 423 30.37 6.29 9.90
C HIS A 423 30.91 5.30 8.86
N ARG A 424 31.90 4.49 9.24
CA ARG A 424 32.64 3.58 8.35
C ARG A 424 31.69 2.58 7.65
N GLY A 425 31.62 2.67 6.32
CA GLY A 425 30.82 1.78 5.47
C GLY A 425 29.39 2.24 5.18
N MET A 426 29.02 3.48 5.50
CA MET A 426 27.80 4.09 4.95
C MET A 426 27.93 4.29 3.43
N ALA A 427 26.89 3.93 2.67
CA ALA A 427 26.83 4.20 1.23
C ALA A 427 25.83 5.33 0.97
N LEU A 428 26.30 6.42 0.39
CA LEU A 428 25.47 7.59 0.09
C LEU A 428 25.25 7.71 -1.42
N ARG A 429 24.00 7.83 -1.87
CA ARG A 429 23.74 8.16 -3.26
C ARG A 429 24.07 9.65 -3.53
N PRO A 430 24.92 10.00 -4.49
CA PRO A 430 25.50 11.34 -4.68
C PRO A 430 24.54 12.50 -4.93
N PHE A 431 23.26 12.27 -5.25
CA PHE A 431 22.29 13.38 -5.36
C PHE A 431 21.74 13.84 -4.00
N LEU A 432 22.16 13.25 -2.86
CA LEU A 432 21.83 13.72 -1.51
C LEU A 432 22.40 15.12 -1.16
N MET A 433 23.33 15.64 -1.94
CA MET A 433 24.38 16.48 -1.36
C MET A 433 24.49 17.90 -1.94
N GLN A 434 23.36 18.61 -2.03
CA GLN A 434 23.37 20.02 -2.43
C GLN A 434 23.15 21.00 -1.25
N ALA A 435 22.83 20.52 -0.04
CA ALA A 435 22.44 21.39 1.08
C ALA A 435 22.90 20.97 2.50
N VAL A 436 23.63 19.85 2.66
CA VAL A 436 23.98 19.28 3.98
C VAL A 436 25.49 19.16 4.13
N THR A 437 26.04 19.62 5.27
CA THR A 437 27.47 19.43 5.59
C THR A 437 27.69 17.99 6.04
N LEU A 438 28.63 17.25 5.43
CA LEU A 438 28.99 15.92 5.93
C LEU A 438 30.14 16.03 6.92
N LEU A 439 30.05 15.34 8.05
CA LEU A 439 31.09 15.30 9.08
C LEU A 439 31.65 13.88 9.14
N CYS A 440 32.95 13.69 8.89
CA CYS A 440 33.63 12.41 9.01
C CYS A 440 34.78 12.49 10.03
N ARG A 441 35.21 11.35 10.58
CA ARG A 441 36.35 11.33 11.51
C ARG A 441 37.67 11.61 10.78
N PRO A 442 38.63 12.31 11.41
CA PRO A 442 39.92 12.61 10.80
C PRO A 442 40.71 11.38 10.35
N GLU A 443 40.51 10.24 11.01
CA GLU A 443 41.18 8.96 10.72
C GLU A 443 40.67 8.27 9.43
N GLU A 444 39.54 8.70 8.86
CA GLU A 444 38.90 8.07 7.69
C GLU A 444 39.44 8.63 6.36
N GLU A 445 40.75 8.52 6.14
CA GLU A 445 41.46 9.13 4.99
C GLU A 445 40.90 8.73 3.62
N GLY A 446 40.49 7.46 3.46
CA GLY A 446 39.89 6.95 2.22
C GLY A 446 38.53 7.58 1.91
N MET A 447 37.72 7.85 2.93
CA MET A 447 36.43 8.52 2.79
C MET A 447 36.64 10.00 2.42
N ILE A 448 37.59 10.66 3.09
CA ILE A 448 37.97 12.05 2.80
C ILE A 448 38.48 12.17 1.36
N ALA A 449 39.33 11.24 0.90
CA ALA A 449 39.84 11.21 -0.47
C ALA A 449 38.72 10.98 -1.50
N PHE A 450 37.77 10.09 -1.21
CA PHE A 450 36.59 9.85 -2.04
C PHE A 450 35.73 11.11 -2.21
N PHE A 451 35.38 11.80 -1.13
CA PHE A 451 34.59 13.04 -1.24
C PHE A 451 35.38 14.18 -1.89
N LYS A 452 36.69 14.29 -1.66
CA LYS A 452 37.54 15.22 -2.43
C LYS A 452 37.48 14.94 -3.94
N SER A 453 37.50 13.67 -4.35
CA SER A 453 37.37 13.29 -5.77
C SER A 453 36.02 13.66 -6.39
N MET A 454 34.97 13.79 -5.57
CA MET A 454 33.64 14.26 -5.96
C MET A 454 33.46 15.79 -5.88
N GLY A 455 34.53 16.55 -5.61
CA GLY A 455 34.51 18.02 -5.58
C GLY A 455 34.12 18.65 -4.24
N TYR A 456 34.27 17.94 -3.11
CA TYR A 456 34.07 18.49 -1.77
C TYR A 456 35.35 19.14 -1.25
N ALA A 457 35.24 20.36 -0.73
CA ALA A 457 36.27 20.91 0.14
C ALA A 457 36.16 20.33 1.53
N VAL A 458 37.32 20.18 2.17
CA VAL A 458 37.48 19.61 3.50
C VAL A 458 38.01 20.70 4.41
N SER A 459 37.31 20.97 5.50
CA SER A 459 37.74 21.91 6.54
C SER A 459 37.70 21.24 7.91
N ASP A 460 38.52 21.72 8.83
CA ASP A 460 38.48 21.25 10.22
C ASP A 460 37.21 21.73 10.94
N ALA A 461 36.58 20.83 11.68
CA ALA A 461 35.37 21.07 12.46
C ALA A 461 35.48 20.36 13.83
N GLY A 462 36.46 20.79 14.65
CA GLY A 462 36.74 20.19 15.95
C GLY A 462 37.27 18.76 15.82
N ALA A 463 36.63 17.80 16.50
CA ALA A 463 36.98 16.38 16.41
C ALA A 463 36.59 15.70 15.08
N TRP A 464 36.08 16.47 14.10
CA TRP A 464 35.57 15.98 12.83
C TRP A 464 36.12 16.81 11.66
N LYS A 465 36.16 16.21 10.47
CA LYS A 465 36.40 16.90 9.19
C LYS A 465 35.05 17.20 8.54
N ALA A 466 34.82 18.47 8.23
CA ALA A 466 33.62 18.91 7.50
C ALA A 466 33.87 18.89 5.99
N LEU A 467 33.02 18.18 5.27
CA LEU A 467 33.03 18.07 3.81
C LEU A 467 31.89 18.93 3.25
N ARG A 468 32.23 19.96 2.47
CA ARG A 468 31.26 20.86 1.82
C ARG A 468 31.51 20.94 0.33
N LEU A 469 30.46 20.83 -0.46
CA LEU A 469 30.53 20.96 -1.91
C LEU A 469 30.86 22.42 -2.29
N THR A 470 31.89 22.66 -3.11
CA THR A 470 32.35 24.05 -3.36
C THR A 470 31.83 24.70 -4.64
N HIS A 471 31.20 24.00 -5.58
CA HIS A 471 30.59 24.64 -6.77
C HIS A 471 29.36 23.91 -7.28
N HIS A 472 28.33 24.67 -7.71
CA HIS A 472 27.11 24.20 -8.38
C HIS A 472 27.37 23.70 -9.81
N ARG A 473 28.20 22.67 -9.99
CA ARG A 473 28.13 21.85 -11.21
C ARG A 473 27.33 20.60 -10.89
N GLN A 474 26.29 20.33 -11.68
CA GLN A 474 25.56 19.06 -11.65
C GLN A 474 26.57 17.93 -11.73
N VAL A 475 26.74 17.19 -10.63
CA VAL A 475 27.50 15.95 -10.59
C VAL A 475 26.68 14.92 -11.37
N VAL A 476 26.93 14.86 -12.68
CA VAL A 476 26.50 13.77 -13.56
C VAL A 476 27.48 12.64 -13.36
N SER A 477 27.33 11.87 -12.29
CA SER A 477 27.76 10.47 -12.17
C SER A 477 27.73 10.07 -10.70
N VAL A 478 26.94 9.04 -10.43
CA VAL A 478 27.00 8.27 -9.19
C VAL A 478 27.81 7.01 -9.47
N PRO A 479 28.82 6.64 -8.67
CA PRO A 479 29.43 5.32 -8.83
C PRO A 479 28.47 4.24 -8.29
N PRO A 480 28.39 3.07 -8.96
CA PRO A 480 27.33 2.08 -8.78
C PRO A 480 27.55 1.16 -7.55
N PRO A 481 26.47 0.64 -6.92
CA PRO A 481 26.55 -0.58 -6.14
C PRO A 481 26.72 -1.78 -7.08
N GLY A 482 27.81 -2.54 -6.87
CA GLY A 482 27.94 -3.95 -7.26
C GLY A 482 28.09 -4.26 -8.75
N ALA A 483 29.36 -4.48 -9.17
CA ALA A 483 29.81 -5.05 -10.44
C ALA A 483 29.44 -4.29 -11.74
N LEU A 484 30.47 -3.96 -12.52
CA LEU A 484 30.32 -3.51 -13.91
C LEU A 484 29.65 -4.64 -14.70
N VAL A 485 28.39 -4.40 -15.05
CA VAL A 485 27.64 -5.21 -15.98
C VAL A 485 28.19 -4.85 -17.36
N GLU A 486 28.79 -5.82 -18.04
CA GLU A 486 29.26 -5.68 -19.43
C GLU A 486 28.15 -5.08 -20.32
N PRO A 487 28.49 -4.49 -21.48
CA PRO A 487 27.50 -3.83 -22.34
C PRO A 487 26.27 -4.68 -22.68
N SER A 488 26.39 -6.01 -22.63
CA SER A 488 25.30 -6.97 -22.81
C SER A 488 25.29 -8.00 -21.70
N VAL A 489 24.18 -8.14 -20.96
CA VAL A 489 24.06 -9.12 -19.86
C VAL A 489 22.79 -9.95 -19.94
N ARG A 490 22.87 -11.17 -19.40
CA ARG A 490 21.74 -12.08 -19.22
C ARG A 490 21.39 -12.16 -17.73
N HIS A 491 20.14 -11.88 -17.39
CA HIS A 491 19.65 -12.02 -16.01
C HIS A 491 19.63 -13.50 -15.59
N ILE A 492 19.89 -13.74 -14.31
CA ILE A 492 19.80 -15.06 -13.67
C ILE A 492 18.82 -14.92 -12.51
N GLY A 493 17.70 -15.63 -12.57
CA GLY A 493 16.65 -15.58 -11.56
C GLY A 493 15.27 -15.84 -12.15
N LYS A 494 14.30 -16.11 -11.27
CA LYS A 494 12.87 -16.20 -11.63
C LYS A 494 12.15 -14.86 -11.58
N GLN A 495 12.78 -13.84 -11.01
CA GLN A 495 12.25 -12.49 -10.86
C GLN A 495 13.41 -11.49 -10.89
N VAL A 496 13.17 -10.33 -11.50
CA VAL A 496 14.09 -9.18 -11.38
C VAL A 496 13.66 -8.37 -10.17
N GLU A 497 14.56 -8.23 -9.20
CA GLU A 497 14.27 -7.54 -7.95
C GLU A 497 14.15 -6.02 -8.14
N ASN A 498 13.55 -5.35 -7.16
CA ASN A 498 13.44 -3.89 -7.15
C ASN A 498 14.82 -3.25 -7.26
N PHE A 499 14.97 -2.30 -8.20
CA PHE A 499 16.21 -1.56 -8.47
C PHE A 499 17.47 -2.40 -8.81
N GLN A 500 17.33 -3.70 -9.10
CA GLN A 500 18.46 -4.62 -9.28
C GLN A 500 19.52 -4.14 -10.28
N TYR A 501 19.10 -3.50 -11.36
CA TYR A 501 19.97 -2.99 -12.43
C TYR A 501 19.94 -1.46 -12.53
N ALA A 502 19.44 -0.74 -11.51
CA ALA A 502 19.28 0.70 -11.60
C ALA A 502 20.64 1.44 -11.71
N ASN A 503 20.64 2.56 -12.44
CA ASN A 503 21.78 3.46 -12.67
C ASN A 503 22.97 2.83 -13.41
N GLN A 504 22.76 1.74 -14.15
CA GLN A 504 23.83 1.13 -14.94
C GLN A 504 24.14 1.97 -16.17
N THR A 505 25.27 2.67 -16.14
CA THR A 505 25.69 3.61 -17.20
C THR A 505 26.32 2.93 -18.41
N GLN A 506 26.72 1.66 -18.29
CA GLN A 506 27.36 0.89 -19.37
C GLN A 506 26.45 -0.19 -19.96
N LEU A 507 25.36 -0.54 -19.28
CA LEU A 507 24.43 -1.58 -19.74
C LEU A 507 23.70 -1.09 -20.99
N ARG A 508 23.96 -1.72 -22.14
CA ARG A 508 23.30 -1.45 -23.42
C ARG A 508 22.22 -2.45 -23.76
N LYS A 509 22.42 -3.72 -23.37
CA LYS A 509 21.49 -4.80 -23.66
C LYS A 509 21.28 -5.68 -22.43
N ILE A 510 20.03 -6.03 -22.14
CA ILE A 510 19.74 -7.09 -21.18
C ILE A 510 18.78 -8.15 -21.74
N ILE A 511 19.10 -9.41 -21.46
CA ILE A 511 18.27 -10.57 -21.79
C ILE A 511 17.68 -11.14 -20.51
N ILE A 512 16.35 -11.08 -20.38
CA ILE A 512 15.60 -11.67 -19.28
C ILE A 512 15.11 -13.06 -19.72
N PRO A 513 15.51 -14.15 -19.03
CA PRO A 513 15.24 -15.51 -19.49
C PRO A 513 13.79 -15.95 -19.28
N GLU A 514 13.35 -16.92 -20.08
CA GLU A 514 12.09 -17.63 -19.86
C GLU A 514 11.99 -18.21 -18.45
N GLY A 515 10.78 -18.16 -17.89
CA GLY A 515 10.51 -18.48 -16.49
C GLY A 515 10.63 -17.27 -15.55
N THR A 516 11.02 -16.09 -16.06
CA THR A 516 10.90 -14.84 -15.29
C THR A 516 9.47 -14.34 -15.33
N GLU A 517 8.82 -14.28 -14.17
CA GLU A 517 7.39 -13.93 -14.07
C GLU A 517 7.14 -12.46 -13.71
N ARG A 518 8.15 -11.79 -13.10
CA ARG A 518 8.05 -10.44 -12.56
C ARG A 518 9.30 -9.60 -12.80
N ILE A 519 9.09 -8.33 -13.11
CA ILE A 519 10.10 -7.26 -13.03
C ILE A 519 9.68 -6.25 -11.96
N GLY A 520 10.51 -6.14 -10.93
CA GLY A 520 10.31 -5.29 -9.76
C GLY A 520 10.37 -3.79 -10.05
N ALA A 521 9.93 -3.03 -9.06
CA ALA A 521 9.87 -1.58 -9.11
C ALA A 521 11.25 -0.97 -9.35
N GLY A 522 11.35 -0.07 -10.33
CA GLY A 522 12.59 0.62 -10.65
C GLY A 522 13.77 -0.26 -11.09
N ALA A 523 13.53 -1.53 -11.47
CA ALA A 523 14.58 -2.50 -11.81
C ALA A 523 15.70 -1.97 -12.72
N PHE A 524 15.36 -1.19 -13.75
CA PHE A 524 16.28 -0.58 -14.73
C PHE A 524 16.25 0.95 -14.66
N PHE A 525 15.88 1.51 -13.51
CA PHE A 525 15.77 2.96 -13.35
C PHE A 525 17.07 3.66 -13.69
N ASN A 526 17.04 4.66 -14.57
CA ASN A 526 18.19 5.51 -14.94
C ASN A 526 19.36 4.74 -15.60
N CYS A 527 19.06 3.65 -16.31
CA CYS A 527 20.00 3.00 -17.23
C CYS A 527 20.02 3.75 -18.56
N ASP A 528 20.70 4.91 -18.57
CA ASP A 528 20.69 5.82 -19.72
C ASP A 528 21.24 5.20 -21.00
N ALA A 529 22.18 4.26 -20.89
CA ALA A 529 22.80 3.57 -22.02
C ALA A 529 22.00 2.36 -22.53
N LEU A 530 20.92 1.96 -21.84
CA LEU A 530 20.14 0.77 -22.20
C LEU A 530 19.41 1.00 -23.52
N GLU A 531 19.83 0.29 -24.56
CA GLU A 531 19.33 0.36 -25.93
C GLU A 531 18.31 -0.76 -26.23
N GLU A 532 18.50 -1.95 -25.64
CA GLU A 532 17.68 -3.14 -25.92
C GLU A 532 17.36 -3.93 -24.65
N VAL A 533 16.10 -4.33 -24.51
CA VAL A 533 15.61 -5.23 -23.45
C VAL A 533 14.86 -6.38 -24.11
N VAL A 534 15.31 -7.61 -23.86
CA VAL A 534 14.63 -8.83 -24.30
C VAL A 534 13.83 -9.38 -23.12
N LEU A 535 12.50 -9.31 -23.21
CA LEU A 535 11.56 -9.81 -22.20
C LEU A 535 11.06 -11.22 -22.58
N PRO A 536 10.81 -12.11 -21.61
CA PRO A 536 10.28 -13.45 -21.86
C PRO A 536 8.76 -13.46 -21.98
N ASP A 537 8.22 -14.45 -22.69
CA ASP A 537 6.78 -14.67 -22.83
C ASP A 537 6.13 -15.16 -21.52
N SER A 538 6.93 -15.66 -20.57
CA SER A 538 6.48 -16.01 -19.21
C SER A 538 6.15 -14.81 -18.33
N LEU A 539 6.52 -13.58 -18.71
CA LEU A 539 6.36 -12.40 -17.87
C LEU A 539 4.88 -12.04 -17.70
N ARG A 540 4.44 -11.87 -16.45
CA ARG A 540 3.04 -11.52 -16.10
C ARG A 540 2.93 -10.19 -15.37
N HIS A 541 4.01 -9.74 -14.73
CA HIS A 541 3.98 -8.55 -13.87
C HIS A 541 5.14 -7.59 -14.17
N LEU A 542 4.78 -6.34 -14.48
CA LEU A 542 5.67 -5.19 -14.45
C LEU A 542 5.27 -4.31 -13.26
N GLU A 543 6.26 -3.79 -12.54
CA GLU A 543 6.02 -2.84 -11.46
C GLU A 543 6.43 -1.40 -11.82
N HIS A 544 6.06 -0.48 -10.94
CA HIS A 544 6.18 0.94 -11.19
C HIS A 544 7.63 1.39 -11.48
N SER A 545 7.79 2.31 -12.43
CA SER A 545 9.08 2.90 -12.84
C SER A 545 10.16 1.92 -13.32
N CYS A 546 9.83 0.68 -13.67
CA CYS A 546 10.81 -0.38 -13.96
C CYS A 546 11.82 -0.05 -15.07
N PHE A 547 11.47 0.76 -16.08
CA PHE A 547 12.37 1.25 -17.15
C PHE A 547 12.43 2.79 -17.20
N ALA A 548 12.12 3.48 -16.11
CA ALA A 548 12.11 4.94 -16.12
C ALA A 548 13.52 5.50 -16.26
N ASN A 549 13.68 6.57 -17.04
CA ASN A 549 14.95 7.17 -17.43
C ASN A 549 15.88 6.25 -18.23
N CYS A 550 15.38 5.22 -18.92
CA CYS A 550 16.18 4.51 -19.94
C CYS A 550 16.23 5.35 -21.22
N ARG A 551 17.07 6.40 -21.23
CA ARG A 551 17.05 7.45 -22.26
C ARG A 551 17.47 6.96 -23.64
N SER A 552 18.26 5.89 -23.74
CA SER A 552 18.70 5.32 -25.02
C SER A 552 17.79 4.22 -25.57
N LEU A 553 16.78 3.77 -24.82
CA LEU A 553 15.91 2.66 -25.22
C LEU A 553 15.09 3.07 -26.45
N GLU A 554 15.34 2.42 -27.59
CA GLU A 554 14.69 2.82 -28.85
C GLU A 554 13.38 2.09 -29.12
N ARG A 555 13.31 0.82 -28.71
CA ARG A 555 12.15 -0.07 -28.87
C ARG A 555 12.09 -1.03 -27.69
N ILE A 556 10.89 -1.42 -27.31
CA ILE A 556 10.67 -2.52 -26.37
C ILE A 556 9.50 -3.37 -26.87
N ARG A 557 9.68 -4.69 -26.86
CA ARG A 557 8.61 -5.65 -27.13
C ARG A 557 8.07 -6.15 -25.81
N LEU A 558 6.81 -5.84 -25.55
CA LEU A 558 6.12 -6.29 -24.35
C LEU A 558 5.51 -7.68 -24.63
N PRO A 559 5.63 -8.62 -23.70
CA PRO A 559 5.09 -9.98 -23.87
C PRO A 559 3.57 -10.02 -23.75
N GLU A 560 2.95 -10.99 -24.41
CA GLU A 560 1.52 -11.28 -24.23
C GLU A 560 1.25 -11.85 -22.83
N GLY A 561 0.14 -11.45 -22.23
CA GLY A 561 -0.25 -11.83 -20.86
C GLY A 561 -0.16 -10.69 -19.85
N LEU A 562 0.46 -9.56 -20.21
CA LEU A 562 0.37 -8.32 -19.44
C LEU A 562 -1.02 -7.71 -19.57
N THR A 563 -1.68 -7.43 -18.45
CA THR A 563 -3.01 -6.79 -18.43
C THR A 563 -2.94 -5.29 -18.12
N VAL A 564 -1.89 -4.84 -17.43
CA VAL A 564 -1.70 -3.46 -16.98
C VAL A 564 -0.28 -3.01 -17.31
N LEU A 565 -0.14 -1.79 -17.85
CA LEU A 565 1.15 -1.09 -17.85
C LEU A 565 1.23 -0.20 -16.60
N PRO A 566 2.20 -0.43 -15.70
CA PRO A 566 2.21 0.21 -14.39
C PRO A 566 2.67 1.66 -14.46
N ALA A 567 2.40 2.40 -13.39
CA ALA A 567 2.73 3.82 -13.29
C ALA A 567 4.22 4.09 -13.56
N ARG A 568 4.49 5.06 -14.43
CA ARG A 568 5.83 5.56 -14.80
C ARG A 568 6.78 4.53 -15.39
N ALA A 569 6.32 3.35 -15.83
CA ALA A 569 7.17 2.26 -16.31
C ALA A 569 8.25 2.69 -17.30
N PHE A 570 7.90 3.51 -18.30
CA PHE A 570 8.76 4.00 -19.38
C PHE A 570 8.96 5.51 -19.34
N ARG A 571 8.76 6.13 -18.17
CA ARG A 571 8.90 7.58 -18.04
C ARG A 571 10.30 8.03 -18.48
N ASP A 572 10.39 9.11 -19.23
CA ASP A 572 11.63 9.73 -19.71
C ASP A 572 12.48 8.79 -20.60
N CYS A 573 11.88 7.76 -21.24
CA CYS A 573 12.50 7.00 -22.33
C CYS A 573 12.53 7.82 -23.62
N ARG A 574 13.43 8.81 -23.68
CA ARG A 574 13.44 9.87 -24.72
C ARG A 574 13.79 9.41 -26.13
N ARG A 575 14.38 8.22 -26.31
CA ARG A 575 14.65 7.64 -27.63
C ARG A 575 13.61 6.62 -28.09
N LEU A 576 12.64 6.26 -27.27
CA LEU A 576 11.63 5.26 -27.60
C LEU A 576 10.79 5.77 -28.78
N LYS A 577 10.90 5.12 -29.94
CA LYS A 577 10.26 5.58 -31.20
C LYS A 577 8.88 5.01 -31.41
N ALA A 578 8.69 3.74 -31.05
CA ALA A 578 7.44 3.02 -31.19
C ALA A 578 7.30 2.01 -30.06
N VAL A 579 6.04 1.74 -29.68
CA VAL A 579 5.70 0.71 -28.70
C VAL A 579 4.57 -0.15 -29.24
N ASP A 580 4.82 -1.46 -29.26
CA ASP A 580 3.84 -2.48 -29.58
C ASP A 580 3.17 -2.94 -28.28
N LEU A 581 1.91 -2.54 -28.08
CA LEU A 581 1.15 -2.94 -26.90
C LEU A 581 0.47 -4.30 -27.13
N PRO A 582 0.65 -5.28 -26.22
CA PRO A 582 0.01 -6.59 -26.31
C PRO A 582 -1.51 -6.49 -26.32
N LYS A 583 -2.19 -7.43 -26.99
CA LYS A 583 -3.67 -7.45 -27.08
C LYS A 583 -4.35 -7.62 -25.72
N THR A 584 -3.60 -8.16 -24.76
CA THR A 584 -4.00 -8.42 -23.38
C THR A 584 -4.06 -7.17 -22.50
N ILE A 585 -3.43 -6.06 -22.90
CA ILE A 585 -3.46 -4.81 -22.13
C ILE A 585 -4.87 -4.22 -22.06
N ARG A 586 -5.29 -3.85 -20.85
CA ARG A 586 -6.58 -3.20 -20.52
C ARG A 586 -6.39 -1.78 -19.97
N LEU A 587 -5.27 -1.52 -19.29
CA LEU A 587 -5.01 -0.27 -18.60
C LEU A 587 -3.58 0.24 -18.86
N ILE A 588 -3.47 1.52 -19.18
CA ILE A 588 -2.20 2.27 -19.18
C ILE A 588 -2.22 3.23 -17.99
N ASP A 589 -1.40 2.96 -16.99
CA ASP A 589 -1.45 3.65 -15.70
C ASP A 589 -0.66 4.97 -15.69
N GLN A 590 -0.72 5.69 -14.55
CA GLN A 590 -0.27 7.07 -14.41
C GLN A 590 1.16 7.29 -14.89
N GLY A 591 1.33 8.19 -15.87
CA GLY A 591 2.64 8.61 -16.35
C GLY A 591 3.46 7.53 -17.06
N CYS A 592 2.86 6.42 -17.49
CA CYS A 592 3.56 5.26 -18.04
C CYS A 592 4.63 5.61 -19.10
N PHE A 593 4.29 6.44 -20.09
CA PHE A 593 5.16 6.95 -21.16
C PHE A 593 5.42 8.46 -21.05
N GLN A 594 5.36 9.02 -19.83
CA GLN A 594 5.59 10.45 -19.63
C GLN A 594 6.98 10.85 -20.18
N ASN A 595 7.04 11.92 -20.96
CA ASN A 595 8.25 12.47 -21.60
C ASN A 595 9.00 11.47 -22.51
N CYS A 596 8.31 10.50 -23.12
CA CYS A 596 8.84 9.76 -24.27
C CYS A 596 8.82 10.65 -25.52
N GLU A 597 9.73 11.62 -25.58
CA GLU A 597 9.69 12.73 -26.55
C GLU A 597 9.77 12.29 -28.02
N ARG A 598 10.42 11.16 -28.30
CA ARG A 598 10.53 10.57 -29.65
C ARG A 598 9.48 9.50 -29.96
N LEU A 599 8.52 9.23 -29.07
CA LEU A 599 7.49 8.25 -29.33
C LEU A 599 6.56 8.76 -30.42
N GLU A 600 6.68 8.20 -31.62
CA GLU A 600 5.94 8.63 -32.81
C GLU A 600 4.64 7.87 -32.96
N GLN A 601 4.64 6.58 -32.63
CA GLN A 601 3.53 5.66 -32.87
C GLN A 601 3.35 4.70 -31.69
N VAL A 602 2.09 4.38 -31.41
CA VAL A 602 1.68 3.37 -30.43
C VAL A 602 0.72 2.43 -31.14
N ASN A 603 1.03 1.15 -31.16
CA ASN A 603 0.11 0.14 -31.65
C ASN A 603 -0.86 -0.20 -30.53
N TRP A 604 -2.06 0.36 -30.62
CA TRP A 604 -3.03 0.30 -29.55
C TRP A 604 -3.75 -1.07 -29.48
N PRO A 605 -3.94 -1.65 -28.28
CA PRO A 605 -4.70 -2.89 -28.13
C PRO A 605 -6.20 -2.65 -28.35
N GLY A 606 -6.86 -3.52 -29.12
CA GLY A 606 -8.31 -3.44 -29.35
C GLY A 606 -9.13 -3.51 -28.05
N GLY A 607 -8.62 -4.22 -27.03
CA GLY A 607 -9.24 -4.35 -25.71
C GLY A 607 -8.84 -3.29 -24.68
N LEU A 608 -8.12 -2.23 -25.08
CA LEU A 608 -7.73 -1.16 -24.16
C LEU A 608 -8.97 -0.42 -23.64
N LEU A 609 -9.09 -0.30 -22.32
CA LEU A 609 -10.23 0.34 -21.66
C LEU A 609 -9.90 1.76 -21.19
N ARG A 610 -8.71 1.96 -20.61
CA ARG A 610 -8.40 3.21 -19.89
C ARG A 610 -6.97 3.70 -20.07
N ILE A 611 -6.84 5.02 -20.15
CA ILE A 611 -5.57 5.77 -20.22
C ILE A 611 -5.55 6.78 -19.06
N ASN A 612 -4.69 6.54 -18.07
CA ASN A 612 -4.63 7.32 -16.82
C ASN A 612 -3.86 8.63 -16.94
N GLU A 613 -3.90 9.39 -15.83
CA GLU A 613 -3.31 10.70 -15.71
C GLU A 613 -1.84 10.72 -16.18
N TYR A 614 -1.48 11.70 -17.00
CA TYR A 614 -0.13 11.87 -17.55
C TYR A 614 0.43 10.71 -18.39
N ALA A 615 -0.35 9.68 -18.75
CA ALA A 615 0.15 8.45 -19.40
C ALA A 615 1.09 8.70 -20.59
N PHE A 616 0.79 9.66 -21.46
CA PHE A 616 1.61 10.09 -22.61
C PHE A 616 1.97 11.57 -22.54
N TYR A 617 2.00 12.16 -21.35
CA TYR A 617 2.33 13.58 -21.18
C TYR A 617 3.71 13.88 -21.76
N GLY A 618 3.83 14.88 -22.63
CA GLY A 618 5.13 15.26 -23.20
C GLY A 618 5.67 14.30 -24.27
N CYS A 619 4.86 13.39 -24.82
CA CYS A 619 5.21 12.63 -26.03
C CYS A 619 5.17 13.56 -27.26
N GLN A 620 6.20 14.39 -27.40
CA GLN A 620 6.20 15.50 -28.36
C GLN A 620 6.11 15.04 -29.82
N ALA A 621 6.65 13.86 -30.15
CA ALA A 621 6.65 13.28 -31.49
C ALA A 621 5.38 12.47 -31.84
N LEU A 622 4.49 12.19 -30.88
CA LEU A 622 3.33 11.33 -31.09
C LEU A 622 2.39 11.99 -32.11
N VAL A 623 2.15 11.29 -33.22
CA VAL A 623 1.31 11.82 -34.32
C VAL A 623 -0.17 11.58 -34.06
N SER A 624 -1.03 12.16 -34.89
CA SER A 624 -2.48 11.93 -34.85
C SER A 624 -2.79 10.44 -35.05
N PHE A 625 -3.69 9.86 -34.26
CA PHE A 625 -3.97 8.42 -34.26
C PHE A 625 -5.47 8.11 -34.12
N CYS A 626 -5.82 6.84 -34.28
CA CYS A 626 -7.15 6.32 -33.98
C CYS A 626 -7.14 5.64 -32.61
N LEU A 627 -8.04 6.06 -31.71
CA LEU A 627 -8.24 5.36 -30.44
C LEU A 627 -8.88 3.99 -30.69
N PRO A 628 -8.52 2.95 -29.91
CA PRO A 628 -9.25 1.68 -29.91
C PRO A 628 -10.71 1.87 -29.57
N GLN A 629 -11.57 1.02 -30.15
CA GLN A 629 -13.02 1.11 -29.98
C GLN A 629 -13.49 0.90 -28.53
N CYS A 630 -12.73 0.13 -27.74
CA CYS A 630 -13.08 -0.18 -26.36
C CYS A 630 -12.64 0.89 -25.35
N VAL A 631 -11.86 1.91 -25.76
CA VAL A 631 -11.40 2.95 -24.82
C VAL A 631 -12.60 3.73 -24.32
N SER A 632 -12.82 3.68 -23.02
CA SER A 632 -13.90 4.37 -22.32
C SER A 632 -13.39 5.63 -21.62
N ILE A 633 -12.19 5.59 -21.03
CA ILE A 633 -11.69 6.67 -20.16
C ILE A 633 -10.34 7.21 -20.62
N ILE A 634 -10.26 8.53 -20.75
CA ILE A 634 -9.00 9.26 -20.90
C ILE A 634 -8.90 10.32 -19.81
N GLU A 635 -7.91 10.20 -18.94
CA GLU A 635 -7.77 11.06 -17.77
C GLU A 635 -7.03 12.38 -18.04
N LYS A 636 -6.89 13.19 -16.98
CA LYS A 636 -6.27 14.50 -17.00
C LYS A 636 -4.83 14.40 -17.49
N ASN A 637 -4.43 15.30 -18.40
CA ASN A 637 -3.08 15.40 -18.94
C ASN A 637 -2.54 14.15 -19.65
N ALA A 638 -3.39 13.17 -19.99
CA ALA A 638 -2.97 11.94 -20.66
C ALA A 638 -2.14 12.21 -21.92
N PHE A 639 -2.54 13.19 -22.75
CA PHE A 639 -1.83 13.58 -23.98
C PHE A 639 -1.45 15.07 -24.02
N THR A 640 -1.37 15.73 -22.86
CA THR A 640 -0.90 17.13 -22.79
C THR A 640 0.56 17.21 -23.23
N ASN A 641 0.93 18.33 -23.85
CA ASN A 641 2.27 18.57 -24.43
C ASN A 641 2.69 17.59 -25.55
N CYS A 642 1.76 16.82 -26.13
CA CYS A 642 2.00 16.10 -27.38
C CYS A 642 1.87 17.08 -28.56
N LYS A 643 3.00 17.54 -29.13
CA LYS A 643 3.06 18.64 -30.12
C LYS A 643 2.71 18.23 -31.56
N LYS A 644 2.76 16.94 -31.89
CA LYS A 644 2.42 16.45 -33.25
C LYS A 644 0.99 15.90 -33.39
N ILE A 645 0.26 15.69 -32.29
CA ILE A 645 -1.17 15.34 -32.35
C ILE A 645 -1.95 16.56 -32.86
N LYS A 646 -2.49 16.47 -34.07
CA LYS A 646 -3.37 17.50 -34.65
C LYS A 646 -4.83 17.11 -34.48
N TYR A 647 -5.13 15.85 -34.77
CA TYR A 647 -6.44 15.27 -34.54
C TYR A 647 -6.33 13.90 -33.86
N VAL A 648 -7.41 13.44 -33.25
CA VAL A 648 -7.55 12.07 -32.74
C VAL A 648 -8.89 11.54 -33.22
N LYS A 649 -8.88 10.43 -33.94
CA LYS A 649 -10.11 9.75 -34.35
C LYS A 649 -10.58 8.87 -33.19
N ALA A 650 -11.71 9.21 -32.62
CA ALA A 650 -12.30 8.46 -31.53
C ALA A 650 -13.46 7.59 -32.05
N GLY A 651 -13.65 6.42 -31.43
CA GLY A 651 -14.86 5.61 -31.66
C GLY A 651 -16.11 6.25 -31.03
N ALA A 652 -17.22 5.53 -31.03
CA ALA A 652 -18.47 6.02 -30.40
C ALA A 652 -18.53 5.81 -28.87
N GLY A 653 -17.58 5.04 -28.31
CA GLY A 653 -17.63 4.46 -26.96
C GLY A 653 -16.78 5.13 -25.88
N VAL A 654 -16.08 6.24 -26.17
CA VAL A 654 -15.38 7.00 -25.11
C VAL A 654 -16.43 7.72 -24.27
N THR A 655 -16.39 7.44 -22.98
CA THR A 655 -17.40 7.80 -21.99
C THR A 655 -16.95 8.91 -21.06
N TYR A 656 -15.64 9.16 -20.96
CA TYR A 656 -15.08 10.24 -20.17
C TYR A 656 -13.82 10.84 -20.81
N PHE A 657 -13.81 12.17 -20.87
CA PHE A 657 -12.61 12.98 -21.09
C PHE A 657 -12.45 13.94 -19.91
N SER A 658 -11.23 14.04 -19.39
CA SER A 658 -10.90 15.17 -18.52
C SER A 658 -10.77 16.46 -19.36
N PRO A 659 -11.09 17.65 -18.81
CA PRO A 659 -10.92 18.94 -19.51
C PRO A 659 -9.48 19.27 -19.99
N GLN A 660 -8.50 18.44 -19.61
CA GLN A 660 -7.10 18.56 -20.02
C GLN A 660 -6.54 17.24 -20.54
N SER A 661 -7.37 16.32 -21.05
CA SER A 661 -6.88 15.05 -21.61
C SER A 661 -6.00 15.24 -22.83
N PHE A 662 -6.26 16.28 -23.63
CA PHE A 662 -5.48 16.65 -24.80
C PHE A 662 -5.05 18.11 -24.74
N ALA A 663 -4.08 18.49 -25.57
CA ALA A 663 -3.74 19.89 -25.78
C ALA A 663 -4.94 20.66 -26.39
N SER A 664 -5.12 21.93 -26.02
CA SER A 664 -6.22 22.79 -26.49
C SER A 664 -6.32 22.95 -28.02
N ARG A 665 -5.25 22.63 -28.75
CA ARG A 665 -5.17 22.65 -30.22
C ARG A 665 -5.65 21.35 -30.89
N THR A 666 -5.75 20.25 -30.14
CA THR A 666 -6.09 18.93 -30.67
C THR A 666 -7.57 18.87 -31.01
N VAL A 667 -7.90 18.38 -32.21
CA VAL A 667 -9.28 18.18 -32.67
C VAL A 667 -9.69 16.72 -32.53
N LEU A 668 -10.74 16.44 -31.78
CA LEU A 668 -11.33 15.10 -31.71
C LEU A 668 -12.31 14.90 -32.87
N GLU A 669 -12.01 13.95 -33.75
CA GLU A 669 -12.92 13.49 -34.80
C GLU A 669 -13.80 12.37 -34.22
N CYS A 670 -15.07 12.66 -33.98
CA CYS A 670 -16.02 11.75 -33.34
C CYS A 670 -17.17 11.38 -34.29
N PRO A 671 -17.78 10.20 -34.17
CA PRO A 671 -18.99 9.85 -34.90
C PRO A 671 -20.15 10.79 -34.53
N GLU A 672 -21.04 11.05 -35.50
CA GLU A 672 -22.27 11.82 -35.26
C GLU A 672 -23.13 11.11 -34.22
N ASN A 673 -23.78 11.87 -33.33
CA ASN A 673 -24.65 11.35 -32.25
C ASN A 673 -23.97 10.34 -31.28
N SER A 674 -22.64 10.30 -31.21
CA SER A 674 -21.92 9.43 -30.27
C SER A 674 -21.84 10.01 -28.85
N VAL A 675 -21.75 9.12 -27.85
CA VAL A 675 -21.45 9.48 -26.45
C VAL A 675 -20.12 10.24 -26.39
N THR A 676 -19.14 9.79 -27.16
CA THR A 676 -17.84 10.44 -27.31
C THR A 676 -17.93 11.89 -27.76
N LEU A 677 -18.75 12.21 -28.76
CA LEU A 677 -18.92 13.58 -29.22
C LEU A 677 -19.53 14.47 -28.13
N LYS A 678 -20.52 13.96 -27.41
CA LYS A 678 -21.15 14.66 -26.28
C LYS A 678 -20.13 14.94 -25.18
N MET A 679 -19.43 13.91 -24.72
CA MET A 679 -18.46 13.99 -23.62
C MET A 679 -17.27 14.90 -23.97
N ALA A 680 -16.78 14.85 -25.21
CA ALA A 680 -15.70 15.73 -25.65
C ALA A 680 -16.12 17.22 -25.62
N ARG A 681 -17.38 17.53 -25.98
CA ARG A 681 -17.91 18.90 -25.90
C ARG A 681 -18.09 19.37 -24.45
N GLU A 682 -18.61 18.51 -23.58
CA GLU A 682 -18.76 18.80 -22.14
C GLU A 682 -17.41 19.04 -21.45
N ALA A 683 -16.36 18.31 -21.87
CA ALA A 683 -15.00 18.54 -21.41
C ALA A 683 -14.33 19.79 -22.00
N GLY A 684 -15.00 20.53 -22.89
CA GLY A 684 -14.44 21.73 -23.53
C GLY A 684 -13.39 21.45 -24.62
N LEU A 685 -13.38 20.25 -25.20
CA LEU A 685 -12.44 19.87 -26.25
C LEU A 685 -12.93 20.32 -27.63
N LYS A 686 -12.00 20.63 -28.53
CA LYS A 686 -12.33 20.93 -29.94
C LYS A 686 -12.79 19.64 -30.62
N THR A 687 -13.97 19.65 -31.22
CA THR A 687 -14.56 18.47 -31.88
C THR A 687 -14.90 18.72 -33.34
N LYS A 688 -14.85 17.67 -34.15
CA LYS A 688 -15.30 17.63 -35.54
C LYS A 688 -16.09 16.34 -35.76
N VAL A 689 -17.23 16.43 -36.45
CA VAL A 689 -18.00 15.24 -36.82
C VAL A 689 -17.28 14.52 -37.96
N SER A 690 -17.02 13.23 -37.80
CA SER A 690 -16.33 12.42 -38.79
C SER A 690 -17.24 12.10 -39.98
N ALA A 691 -16.79 12.42 -41.20
CA ALA A 691 -17.54 12.16 -42.44
C ALA A 691 -17.66 10.66 -42.78
N LEU A 692 -16.86 9.81 -42.14
CA LEU A 692 -16.86 8.35 -42.35
C LEU A 692 -18.11 7.65 -41.79
N TYR A 693 -18.86 8.30 -40.90
CA TYR A 693 -20.05 7.73 -40.24
C TYR A 693 -21.38 8.31 -40.77
N LYS A 694 -21.35 8.95 -41.95
CA LYS A 694 -22.54 9.45 -42.66
C LYS A 694 -23.29 8.36 -43.47
N LYS A 695 -22.78 7.13 -43.47
CA LYS A 695 -23.43 5.92 -43.96
C LYS A 695 -23.62 4.97 -42.79
#